data_AF-A0A2U3KW42-F1
#
_entry.id   AF-A0A2U3KW42-F1
#
_cell.length_a   1.000
_cell.length_b   1.000
_cell.length_c   1.000
_cell.angle_alpha   90.00
_cell.angle_beta   90.00
_cell.angle_gamma   90.00
#
_symmetry.space_group_name_H-M   'P 1'
#
loop_
_entity.id
_entity.type
_entity.pdbx_description
1 polymer ?
#
loop_
_entity_poly.entity_id
_entity_poly.type
_entity_poly.pdbx_seq_one_letter_code
_entity_poly.pdbx_strand_id
1 'polypeptide(L)'
;MRSLRTIVFLLLASTALLGSENPQLSSVSLTSPSVVRGNTLDGAVTLNVAAPFDIQVLLSADPARAATLPPSVTIHAGSKSATFTVSTRRNADIGNDTVVTVYGNYGVTKSGSFRLLAPIAFDQILDRVVERERRFVATMKGMHPLAETYIQDLHEYKSHDVEPVDDQYFLGRLDIKERPQDSLFQKERPGVLHHLLNPFPSALAYRLLPRGFAQMVILDSDFQKNNYRFDFVRREFLGEARCIVIDVQPQPKVRKSLFTGRIWVEDRDFNIVRFNGTYSGGSRNTYYLHFDSWRLNLQPGLWLPAYIYIEESGKKEGSPSPHNLYFKAQTRLWGYDPEQLGHDEEFTQIHVDNSVNDQAVGKDNGPVEAERIWERSAEDNALDHLQKIGLLAPSGEMDKVLQTVTTNLLVTNNLNIDPDVRCRVLLTLPLESFTVGNTIVVSRGLLDVLPDEASLAMILAHELSHIALGHRVNTRLAFNDRFFFPDTDAFQNLDFERDAGEEDAADKKAMELLANSPYKDKLGSAGLFLKTLHDRSPVLTNLIRPHLGNRMANRDNTRMAALFSSAPPLEKQRLDQIAALPLGSRVKLDPWNNQLTMMNAKPVALQFPREKMPFEVIPLSPYLTYNQPNKSLVAQSPPSP
;
A
#
# COMPACT_ATOMS: atom_id res chain seq x y z
N MET A 1 17.32 69.30 59.77
CA MET A 1 17.49 68.58 61.05
C MET A 1 17.45 67.08 60.78
N ARG A 2 18.53 66.36 61.13
CA ARG A 2 18.63 64.91 61.49
C ARG A 2 18.08 63.87 60.48
N SER A 3 18.67 62.71 60.21
CA SER A 3 19.80 61.95 60.74
C SER A 3 20.01 60.72 59.84
N LEU A 4 21.28 60.33 59.69
CA LEU A 4 21.83 59.00 59.36
C LEU A 4 20.92 57.78 59.58
N ARG A 5 21.03 56.77 58.70
CA ARG A 5 21.38 55.39 59.08
C ARG A 5 22.02 54.58 57.94
N THR A 6 23.24 54.15 58.24
CA THR A 6 24.13 53.22 57.53
C THR A 6 23.61 51.78 57.61
N ILE A 7 23.71 51.00 56.53
CA ILE A 7 23.92 49.54 56.58
C ILE A 7 24.98 49.16 55.55
N VAL A 8 26.04 48.52 56.06
CA VAL A 8 27.17 47.93 55.34
C VAL A 8 26.81 46.48 55.01
N PHE A 9 27.08 46.04 53.77
CA PHE A 9 27.21 44.62 53.44
C PHE A 9 28.55 44.41 52.72
N LEU A 10 29.47 43.71 53.39
CA LEU A 10 30.73 43.25 52.84
C LEU A 10 30.46 41.95 52.06
N LEU A 11 30.80 41.89 50.78
CA LEU A 11 30.91 40.63 50.04
C LEU A 11 32.35 40.52 49.53
N LEU A 12 33.03 39.44 49.93
CA LEU A 12 34.39 39.09 49.50
C LEU A 12 34.45 38.97 47.98
N ALA A 13 35.31 39.76 47.34
CA ALA A 13 35.73 39.53 45.97
C ALA A 13 36.90 38.52 45.96
N SER A 14 36.60 37.25 45.70
CA SER A 14 37.61 36.29 45.26
C SER A 14 38.00 36.62 43.83
N THR A 15 39.18 37.21 43.63
CA THR A 15 39.79 37.37 42.31
C THR A 15 40.23 36.00 41.80
N ALA A 16 39.38 35.35 41.00
CA ALA A 16 39.81 34.25 40.15
C ALA A 16 40.65 34.82 39.01
N LEU A 17 41.95 34.48 38.95
CA LEU A 17 42.73 34.59 37.72
C LEU A 17 42.10 33.64 36.70
N LEU A 18 41.22 34.16 35.85
CA LEU A 18 40.85 33.49 34.61
C LEU A 18 42.09 33.52 33.70
N GLY A 19 42.73 32.36 33.54
CA GLY A 19 43.67 32.15 32.45
C GLY A 19 42.95 32.49 31.15
N SER A 20 43.36 33.58 30.51
CA SER A 20 42.92 33.98 29.18
C SER A 20 43.41 32.92 28.19
N GLU A 21 42.63 31.86 27.96
CA GLU A 21 42.85 31.02 26.78
C GLU A 21 42.78 31.91 25.55
N ASN A 22 43.86 31.93 24.76
CA ASN A 22 43.89 32.71 23.54
C ASN A 22 42.81 32.18 22.59
N PRO A 23 41.96 33.06 22.01
CA PRO A 23 40.95 32.64 21.06
C PRO A 23 41.62 32.03 19.83
N GLN A 24 41.20 30.82 19.47
CA GLN A 24 41.64 30.11 18.28
C GLN A 24 40.48 29.34 17.68
N LEU A 25 40.55 29.09 16.37
CA LEU A 25 39.51 28.38 15.64
C LEU A 25 39.38 26.92 16.12
N SER A 26 38.21 26.53 16.61
CA SER A 26 37.91 25.15 17.02
C SER A 26 37.34 24.34 15.86
N SER A 27 36.46 24.92 15.03
CA SER A 27 35.84 24.23 13.90
C SER A 27 35.43 25.15 12.75
N VAL A 28 35.31 24.53 11.56
CA VAL A 28 34.56 25.03 10.39
C VAL A 28 33.54 23.93 10.06
N SER A 29 32.26 24.25 10.15
CA SER A 29 31.17 23.30 9.86
C SER A 29 30.34 23.77 8.67
N LEU A 30 29.75 22.82 7.95
CA LEU A 30 28.88 23.06 6.79
C LEU A 30 27.51 22.42 7.04
N THR A 31 26.43 23.01 6.56
CA THR A 31 25.06 22.50 6.80
C THR A 31 24.75 21.21 6.06
N SER A 32 25.47 20.92 4.96
CA SER A 32 25.22 19.75 4.11
C SER A 32 26.53 19.13 3.59
N PRO A 33 26.65 17.79 3.56
CA PRO A 33 27.83 17.11 3.01
C PRO A 33 27.87 17.10 1.47
N SER A 34 26.80 17.50 0.78
CA SER A 34 26.75 17.63 -0.67
C SER A 34 25.82 18.75 -1.13
N VAL A 35 26.10 19.31 -2.31
CA VAL A 35 25.31 20.38 -2.94
C VAL A 35 25.37 20.27 -4.46
N VAL A 36 24.27 20.58 -5.17
CA VAL A 36 24.25 20.66 -6.63
C VAL A 36 24.78 22.01 -7.09
N ARG A 37 25.58 22.05 -8.15
CA ARG A 37 26.13 23.31 -8.71
C ARG A 37 25.02 24.33 -9.00
N GLY A 38 25.27 25.56 -8.57
CA GLY A 38 24.33 26.68 -8.69
C GLY A 38 23.46 26.91 -7.45
N ASN A 39 23.49 26.00 -6.46
CA ASN A 39 22.85 26.21 -5.16
C ASN A 39 23.85 26.75 -4.13
N THR A 40 23.32 27.20 -2.98
CA THR A 40 24.08 27.67 -1.83
C THR A 40 24.04 26.65 -0.68
N LEU A 41 24.99 26.75 0.23
CA LEU A 41 24.97 26.09 1.54
C LEU A 41 25.56 27.03 2.57
N ASP A 42 25.17 26.88 3.84
CA ASP A 42 25.70 27.71 4.90
C ASP A 42 26.84 27.00 5.64
N GLY A 43 27.75 27.81 6.16
CA GLY A 43 28.84 27.37 7.00
C GLY A 43 28.90 28.19 8.28
N ALA A 44 29.56 27.64 9.29
CA ALA A 44 29.81 28.32 10.55
C ALA A 44 31.27 28.13 10.98
N VAL A 45 31.87 29.19 11.50
CA VAL A 45 33.16 29.16 12.18
C VAL A 45 32.92 29.22 13.68
N THR A 46 33.70 28.47 14.47
CA THR A 46 33.58 28.47 15.93
C THR A 46 34.95 28.61 16.58
N LEU A 47 35.04 29.38 17.66
CA LEU A 47 36.23 29.52 18.50
C LEU A 47 36.17 28.56 19.71
N ASN A 48 37.31 28.26 20.33
CA ASN A 48 37.36 27.54 21.61
C ASN A 48 36.70 28.35 22.76
N VAL A 49 36.90 29.67 22.75
CA VAL A 49 36.39 30.62 23.76
C VAL A 49 35.58 31.76 23.12
N ALA A 50 34.81 32.50 23.91
CA ALA A 50 34.06 33.66 23.42
C ALA A 50 35.04 34.76 22.98
N ALA A 51 34.76 35.42 21.87
CA ALA A 51 35.63 36.43 21.29
C ALA A 51 35.77 37.63 22.27
N PRO A 52 36.98 37.99 22.73
CA PRO A 52 37.15 39.13 23.66
C PRO A 52 36.93 40.49 22.97
N PHE A 53 37.10 40.54 21.66
CA PHE A 53 36.84 41.68 20.76
C PHE A 53 36.43 41.11 19.38
N ASP A 54 36.05 41.96 18.42
CA ASP A 54 35.67 41.50 17.08
C ASP A 54 36.84 40.80 16.37
N ILE A 55 36.64 39.54 16.01
CA ILE A 55 37.66 38.67 15.39
C ILE A 55 37.30 38.42 13.93
N GLN A 56 38.20 38.77 13.02
CA GLN A 56 38.06 38.48 11.60
C GLN A 56 38.72 37.14 11.26
N VAL A 57 37.92 36.15 10.88
CA VAL A 57 38.39 34.84 10.41
C VAL A 57 38.51 34.87 8.90
N LEU A 58 39.69 34.59 8.36
CA LEU A 58 39.91 34.50 6.91
C LEU A 58 39.36 33.18 6.38
N LEU A 59 38.67 33.24 5.23
CA LEU A 59 38.06 32.06 4.62
C LEU A 59 38.58 31.86 3.19
N SER A 60 38.74 30.61 2.79
CA SER A 60 39.05 30.23 1.41
C SER A 60 38.39 28.90 1.03
N ALA A 61 38.25 28.64 -0.26
CA ALA A 61 37.79 27.35 -0.78
C ALA A 61 38.74 26.82 -1.83
N ASP A 62 38.90 25.50 -1.85
CA ASP A 62 39.69 24.76 -2.85
C ASP A 62 38.85 23.64 -3.48
N PRO A 63 38.71 23.58 -4.82
CA PRO A 63 39.18 24.55 -5.79
C PRO A 63 38.35 25.84 -5.78
N ALA A 64 39.00 27.00 -5.76
CA ALA A 64 38.35 28.32 -5.68
C ALA A 64 37.37 28.62 -6.83
N ARG A 65 37.49 27.91 -7.95
CA ARG A 65 36.55 27.96 -9.08
C ARG A 65 35.20 27.27 -8.81
N ALA A 66 35.12 26.38 -7.81
CA ALA A 66 33.92 25.60 -7.49
C ALA A 66 32.88 26.40 -6.69
N ALA A 67 33.36 27.24 -5.77
CA ALA A 67 32.52 27.96 -4.84
C ALA A 67 33.10 29.36 -4.55
N THR A 68 32.22 30.31 -4.28
CA THR A 68 32.55 31.67 -3.89
C THR A 68 31.93 31.90 -2.51
N LEU A 69 32.73 32.45 -1.60
CA LEU A 69 32.35 32.76 -0.23
C LEU A 69 32.97 34.12 0.17
N PRO A 70 32.50 34.77 1.25
CA PRO A 70 33.14 35.97 1.76
C PRO A 70 34.62 35.69 2.07
N PRO A 71 35.55 36.62 1.78
CA PRO A 71 36.99 36.44 2.08
C PRO A 71 37.27 36.38 3.59
N SER A 72 36.32 36.86 4.40
CA SER A 72 36.37 36.76 5.85
C SER A 72 34.97 36.82 6.46
N VAL A 73 34.85 36.33 7.69
CA VAL A 73 33.66 36.44 8.53
C VAL A 73 34.06 37.02 9.89
N THR A 74 33.24 37.90 10.46
CA THR A 74 33.52 38.53 11.75
C THR A 74 32.75 37.84 12.87
N ILE A 75 33.47 37.39 13.89
CA ILE A 75 32.89 36.92 15.15
C ILE A 75 32.89 38.11 16.11
N HIS A 76 31.71 38.61 16.45
CA HIS A 76 31.59 39.77 17.33
C HIS A 76 31.99 39.46 18.78
N ALA A 77 32.48 40.47 19.49
CA ALA A 77 32.83 40.37 20.91
C ALA A 77 31.69 39.72 21.74
N GLY A 78 32.06 38.83 22.66
CA GLY A 78 31.14 38.03 23.47
C GLY A 78 30.57 36.79 22.76
N SER A 79 30.70 36.66 21.43
CA SER A 79 30.17 35.52 20.66
C SER A 79 31.25 34.44 20.42
N LYS A 80 30.85 33.18 20.31
CA LYS A 80 31.76 32.06 19.97
C LYS A 80 31.75 31.67 18.49
N SER A 81 30.75 32.08 17.73
CA SER A 81 30.53 31.61 16.37
C SER A 81 29.95 32.70 15.47
N ALA A 82 30.22 32.59 14.18
CA ALA A 82 29.59 33.38 13.13
C ALA A 82 29.32 32.49 11.90
N THR A 83 28.28 32.82 11.15
CA THR A 83 27.85 32.10 9.96
C THR A 83 28.29 32.80 8.68
N PHE A 84 28.52 32.04 7.62
CA PHE A 84 28.82 32.54 6.28
C PHE A 84 28.10 31.68 5.23
N THR A 85 27.80 32.26 4.08
CA THR A 85 27.14 31.53 2.97
C THR A 85 28.17 31.18 1.90
N VAL A 86 28.13 29.93 1.43
CA VAL A 86 28.92 29.43 0.32
C VAL A 86 28.02 29.34 -0.92
N SER A 87 28.40 30.07 -1.97
CA SER A 87 27.67 30.09 -3.25
C SER A 87 28.41 29.30 -4.31
N THR A 88 27.77 28.28 -4.90
CA THR A 88 28.41 27.44 -5.94
C THR A 88 28.08 27.93 -7.34
N ARG A 89 29.00 27.70 -8.30
CA ARG A 89 28.81 28.15 -9.69
C ARG A 89 28.20 27.03 -10.55
N ARG A 90 27.14 27.35 -11.29
CA ARG A 90 26.46 26.39 -12.20
C ARG A 90 27.41 25.86 -13.29
N ASN A 91 28.19 26.76 -13.92
CA ASN A 91 29.05 26.45 -15.07
C ASN A 91 30.54 26.33 -14.68
N ALA A 92 30.83 25.77 -13.51
CA ALA A 92 32.23 25.59 -13.11
C ALA A 92 32.91 24.55 -14.02
N ASP A 93 34.03 24.90 -14.66
CA ASP A 93 34.85 23.98 -15.48
C ASP A 93 35.64 23.02 -14.57
N ILE A 94 34.92 22.05 -14.04
CA ILE A 94 35.37 21.07 -13.07
C ILE A 94 34.62 19.78 -13.38
N GLY A 95 35.30 18.62 -13.39
CA GLY A 95 34.70 17.32 -13.77
C GLY A 95 33.47 16.93 -12.93
N ASN A 96 32.69 15.92 -13.34
CA ASN A 96 31.36 15.54 -12.81
C ASN A 96 31.11 15.87 -11.32
N ASP A 97 31.66 15.08 -10.40
CA ASP A 97 31.59 15.36 -8.96
C ASP A 97 32.95 15.85 -8.47
N THR A 98 32.96 16.92 -7.67
CA THR A 98 34.20 17.47 -7.10
C THR A 98 34.06 17.65 -5.60
N VAL A 99 35.08 17.25 -4.83
CA VAL A 99 35.14 17.58 -3.39
C VAL A 99 35.69 19.00 -3.25
N VAL A 100 34.95 19.85 -2.53
CA VAL A 100 35.35 21.22 -2.22
C VAL A 100 35.65 21.31 -0.74
N THR A 101 36.82 21.84 -0.39
CA THR A 101 37.23 22.05 1.00
C THR A 101 37.21 23.54 1.31
N VAL A 102 36.48 23.92 2.36
CA VAL A 102 36.44 25.28 2.90
C VAL A 102 37.40 25.34 4.08
N TYR A 103 38.31 26.31 4.05
CA TYR A 103 39.27 26.57 5.10
C TYR A 103 38.90 27.85 5.84
N GLY A 104 39.05 27.83 7.17
CA GLY A 104 39.01 29.02 8.02
C GLY A 104 40.34 29.15 8.75
N ASN A 105 40.86 30.36 8.85
CA ASN A 105 42.13 30.65 9.53
C ASN A 105 41.96 31.77 10.56
N TYR A 106 42.21 31.43 11.83
CA TYR A 106 42.45 32.36 12.92
C TYR A 106 43.16 31.64 14.07
N GLY A 107 44.46 31.94 14.26
CA GLY A 107 45.36 31.23 15.17
C GLY A 107 45.76 29.83 14.68
N VAL A 108 44.76 29.03 14.28
CA VAL A 108 44.91 27.73 13.64
C VAL A 108 44.01 27.64 12.41
N THR A 109 44.40 26.82 11.43
CA THR A 109 43.56 26.51 10.27
C THR A 109 42.67 25.32 10.57
N LYS A 110 41.37 25.45 10.30
CA LYS A 110 40.39 24.34 10.31
C LYS A 110 39.70 24.27 8.97
N SER A 111 39.10 23.13 8.65
CA SER A 111 38.38 22.94 7.40
C SER A 111 37.14 22.07 7.55
N GLY A 112 36.22 22.25 6.61
CA GLY A 112 35.09 21.37 6.35
C GLY A 112 34.95 21.15 4.85
N SER A 113 34.55 19.94 4.44
CA SER A 113 34.44 19.58 3.03
C SER A 113 33.02 19.17 2.66
N PHE A 114 32.63 19.44 1.41
CA PHE A 114 31.38 18.99 0.82
C PHE A 114 31.60 18.51 -0.62
N ARG A 115 30.67 17.67 -1.12
CA ARG A 115 30.70 17.16 -2.49
C ARG A 115 29.83 18.04 -3.41
N LEU A 116 30.44 18.66 -4.41
CA LEU A 116 29.78 19.47 -5.43
C LEU A 116 29.37 18.59 -6.61
N LEU A 117 28.06 18.42 -6.79
CA LEU A 117 27.47 17.55 -7.80
C LEU A 117 27.24 18.33 -9.10
N ALA A 118 27.72 17.81 -10.24
CA ALA A 118 27.41 18.39 -11.55
C ALA A 118 25.89 18.39 -11.80
N PRO A 119 25.35 19.45 -12.44
CA PRO A 119 23.98 19.44 -12.91
C PRO A 119 23.92 18.48 -14.09
N ILE A 120 23.22 17.36 -13.94
CA ILE A 120 22.94 16.45 -15.05
C ILE A 120 22.06 17.20 -16.04
N ALA A 121 22.48 17.27 -17.31
CA ALA A 121 21.67 17.90 -18.34
C ALA A 121 20.35 17.14 -18.47
N PHE A 122 19.24 17.84 -18.69
CA PHE A 122 17.92 17.20 -18.83
C PHE A 122 17.94 16.08 -19.89
N ASP A 123 18.67 16.29 -20.98
CA ASP A 123 18.86 15.30 -22.04
C ASP A 123 19.49 13.98 -21.56
N GLN A 124 20.49 14.06 -20.67
CA GLN A 124 21.14 12.89 -20.06
C GLN A 124 20.23 12.20 -19.03
N ILE A 125 19.38 12.96 -18.33
CA ILE A 125 18.34 12.40 -17.45
C ILE A 125 17.40 11.53 -18.30
N LEU A 126 16.93 12.06 -19.44
CA LEU A 126 16.04 11.33 -20.34
C LEU A 126 16.68 10.04 -20.88
N ASP A 127 17.98 10.04 -21.19
CA ASP A 127 18.68 8.83 -21.62
C ASP A 127 18.63 7.74 -20.54
N ARG A 128 18.85 8.11 -19.28
CA ARG A 128 18.77 7.18 -18.14
C ARG A 128 17.34 6.69 -17.91
N VAL A 129 16.35 7.57 -17.97
CA VAL A 129 14.93 7.20 -17.84
C VAL A 129 14.54 6.18 -18.90
N VAL A 130 14.94 6.40 -20.13
CA VAL A 130 14.67 5.49 -21.25
C VAL A 130 15.35 4.14 -21.05
N GLU A 131 16.63 4.13 -20.66
CA GLU A 131 17.34 2.89 -20.36
C GLU A 131 16.65 2.10 -19.22
N ARG A 132 16.27 2.79 -18.14
CA ARG A 132 15.59 2.20 -16.99
C ARG A 132 14.24 1.61 -17.34
N GLU A 133 13.41 2.34 -18.10
CA GLU A 133 12.09 1.85 -18.51
C GLU A 133 12.19 0.60 -19.40
N ARG A 134 13.15 0.58 -20.34
CA ARG A 134 13.36 -0.61 -21.18
C ARG A 134 13.84 -1.82 -20.38
N ARG A 135 14.72 -1.61 -19.39
CA ARG A 135 15.15 -2.66 -18.47
C ARG A 135 13.98 -3.16 -17.62
N PHE A 136 13.15 -2.25 -17.11
CA PHE A 136 11.93 -2.60 -16.38
C PHE A 136 11.00 -3.50 -17.21
N VAL A 137 10.71 -3.14 -18.47
CA VAL A 137 9.89 -3.95 -19.37
C VAL A 137 10.52 -5.33 -19.60
N ALA A 138 11.84 -5.42 -19.74
CA ALA A 138 12.54 -6.70 -19.88
C ALA A 138 12.40 -7.58 -18.63
N THR A 139 12.51 -7.00 -17.43
CA THR A 139 12.29 -7.69 -16.16
C THR A 139 10.85 -8.19 -16.04
N MET A 140 9.87 -7.35 -16.36
CA MET A 140 8.44 -7.68 -16.28
C MET A 140 8.02 -8.84 -17.18
N LYS A 141 8.71 -9.08 -18.31
CA LYS A 141 8.47 -10.28 -19.14
C LYS A 141 8.73 -11.59 -18.39
N GLY A 142 9.60 -11.58 -17.38
CA GLY A 142 9.90 -12.75 -16.54
C GLY A 142 8.93 -12.96 -15.38
N MET A 143 8.02 -12.01 -15.12
CA MET A 143 7.17 -11.98 -13.93
C MET A 143 5.72 -12.27 -14.29
N HIS A 144 5.02 -12.97 -13.38
CA HIS A 144 3.63 -13.40 -13.57
C HIS A 144 2.74 -13.09 -12.36
N PRO A 145 2.64 -11.81 -11.94
CA PRO A 145 1.87 -11.44 -10.77
C PRO A 145 0.38 -11.73 -10.98
N LEU A 146 -0.34 -11.91 -9.87
CA LEU A 146 -1.78 -11.83 -9.87
C LEU A 146 -2.20 -10.39 -10.14
N ALA A 147 -3.26 -10.23 -10.93
CA ALA A 147 -3.88 -8.96 -11.26
C ALA A 147 -5.39 -9.07 -11.00
N GLU A 148 -5.85 -8.27 -10.04
CA GLU A 148 -7.28 -8.14 -9.70
C GLU A 148 -7.77 -6.81 -10.22
N THR A 149 -8.83 -6.81 -11.02
CA THR A 149 -9.46 -5.59 -11.54
C THR A 149 -10.92 -5.56 -11.12
N TYR A 150 -11.33 -4.45 -10.52
CA TYR A 150 -12.71 -4.17 -10.17
C TYR A 150 -13.16 -2.87 -10.84
N ILE A 151 -14.34 -2.91 -11.45
CA ILE A 151 -14.92 -1.83 -12.26
C ILE A 151 -16.30 -1.50 -11.70
N GLN A 152 -16.60 -0.21 -11.57
CA GLN A 152 -17.92 0.31 -11.22
C GLN A 152 -18.39 1.25 -12.31
N ASP A 153 -19.46 0.87 -13.00
CA ASP A 153 -20.15 1.76 -13.92
C ASP A 153 -20.97 2.76 -13.12
N LEU A 154 -20.90 4.02 -13.53
CA LEU A 154 -21.45 5.16 -12.81
C LEU A 154 -22.57 5.82 -13.61
N HIS A 155 -23.54 6.36 -12.88
CA HIS A 155 -24.57 7.22 -13.45
C HIS A 155 -24.63 8.55 -12.72
N GLU A 156 -24.64 9.65 -13.47
CA GLU A 156 -24.91 10.98 -12.95
C GLU A 156 -26.40 11.28 -13.08
N TYR A 157 -27.06 11.48 -11.95
CA TYR A 157 -28.45 11.89 -11.90
C TYR A 157 -28.60 13.40 -12.14
N LYS A 158 -29.82 13.86 -12.44
CA LYS A 158 -30.12 15.30 -12.63
C LYS A 158 -29.77 16.18 -11.42
N SER A 159 -29.65 15.59 -10.24
CA SER A 159 -29.22 16.26 -9.01
C SER A 159 -27.70 16.46 -8.94
N HIS A 160 -26.93 15.99 -9.93
CA HIS A 160 -25.47 15.89 -9.94
C HIS A 160 -24.91 14.90 -8.90
N ASP A 161 -25.76 14.01 -8.38
CA ASP A 161 -25.30 12.86 -7.62
C ASP A 161 -24.77 11.80 -8.59
N VAL A 162 -23.60 11.26 -8.28
CA VAL A 162 -22.97 10.18 -9.06
C VAL A 162 -22.97 8.95 -8.18
N GLU A 163 -23.55 7.86 -8.66
CA GLU A 163 -23.58 6.59 -7.94
C GLU A 163 -23.25 5.40 -8.85
N PRO A 164 -22.71 4.30 -8.29
CA PRO A 164 -22.58 3.03 -9.00
C PRO A 164 -23.93 2.44 -9.40
N VAL A 165 -24.00 1.92 -10.63
CA VAL A 165 -25.20 1.27 -11.19
C VAL A 165 -24.98 -0.15 -11.67
N ASP A 166 -23.72 -0.53 -11.92
CA ASP A 166 -23.31 -1.89 -12.26
C ASP A 166 -21.84 -2.10 -11.84
N ASP A 167 -21.40 -3.34 -11.71
CA ASP A 167 -20.02 -3.66 -11.38
C ASP A 167 -19.49 -4.90 -12.10
N GLN A 168 -18.17 -4.99 -12.21
CA GLN A 168 -17.47 -6.13 -12.82
C GLN A 168 -16.21 -6.45 -12.02
N TYR A 169 -15.87 -7.74 -11.95
CA TYR A 169 -14.72 -8.24 -11.23
C TYR A 169 -13.93 -9.23 -12.09
N PHE A 170 -12.61 -9.09 -12.09
CA PHE A 170 -11.70 -9.98 -12.78
C PHE A 170 -10.49 -10.30 -11.89
N LEU A 171 -10.08 -11.55 -11.88
CA LEU A 171 -8.83 -12.00 -11.27
C LEU A 171 -8.11 -12.93 -12.25
N GLY A 172 -6.83 -12.65 -12.51
CA GLY A 172 -6.01 -13.45 -13.41
C GLY A 172 -4.52 -13.31 -13.13
N ARG A 173 -3.71 -14.11 -13.82
CA ARG A 173 -2.24 -13.90 -13.87
C ARG A 173 -1.89 -13.04 -15.08
N LEU A 174 -1.01 -12.06 -14.87
CA LEU A 174 -0.49 -11.19 -15.92
C LEU A 174 0.66 -11.87 -16.69
N ASP A 175 0.66 -11.80 -18.03
CA ASP A 175 1.80 -12.17 -18.88
C ASP A 175 2.06 -11.10 -19.95
N ILE A 176 3.32 -10.67 -20.05
CA ILE A 176 3.79 -9.57 -20.92
C ILE A 176 4.54 -10.09 -22.17
N LYS A 177 4.90 -11.38 -22.25
CA LYS A 177 5.80 -11.93 -23.28
C LYS A 177 5.22 -11.94 -24.70
N GLU A 178 3.95 -12.31 -24.87
CA GLU A 178 3.24 -12.35 -26.16
C GLU A 178 1.78 -11.95 -25.94
N ARG A 179 1.01 -11.68 -27.01
CA ARG A 179 -0.39 -11.18 -26.98
C ARG A 179 -1.08 -11.53 -25.65
N PRO A 180 -1.40 -10.56 -24.77
CA PRO A 180 -1.80 -10.85 -23.39
C PRO A 180 -2.89 -11.93 -23.39
N GLN A 181 -2.51 -13.12 -22.95
CA GLN A 181 -3.41 -14.21 -22.63
C GLN A 181 -3.52 -14.18 -21.12
N ASP A 182 -4.49 -13.41 -20.64
CA ASP A 182 -4.78 -13.35 -19.22
C ASP A 182 -5.48 -14.66 -18.85
N SER A 183 -4.80 -15.49 -18.07
CA SER A 183 -5.40 -16.71 -17.51
C SER A 183 -6.26 -16.30 -16.33
N LEU A 184 -7.58 -16.27 -16.54
CA LEU A 184 -8.57 -15.85 -15.54
C LEU A 184 -8.89 -17.00 -14.57
N PHE A 185 -9.01 -16.68 -13.28
CA PHE A 185 -9.46 -17.62 -12.24
C PHE A 185 -10.97 -17.93 -12.35
N GLN A 186 -11.72 -17.09 -13.06
CA GLN A 186 -13.14 -17.29 -13.29
C GLN A 186 -13.39 -17.58 -14.77
N LYS A 187 -13.69 -18.84 -15.10
CA LYS A 187 -14.20 -19.22 -16.42
C LYS A 187 -15.64 -18.70 -16.54
N GLU A 188 -15.92 -17.84 -17.53
CA GLU A 188 -17.29 -17.42 -17.84
C GLU A 188 -18.15 -18.68 -18.10
N ARG A 189 -19.24 -18.87 -17.36
CA ARG A 189 -20.21 -19.94 -17.68
C ARG A 189 -20.96 -19.52 -18.96
N PRO A 190 -20.97 -20.35 -20.02
CA PRO A 190 -21.73 -20.04 -21.21
C PRO A 190 -23.23 -20.27 -20.95
N GLY A 191 -23.98 -19.18 -20.82
CA GLY A 191 -25.43 -19.15 -21.03
C GLY A 191 -26.31 -19.10 -19.78
N VAL A 192 -26.95 -17.94 -19.55
CA VAL A 192 -28.40 -17.82 -19.27
C VAL A 192 -28.87 -16.51 -19.93
N LEU A 193 -30.09 -16.53 -20.42
CA LEU A 193 -30.84 -15.58 -21.25
C LEU A 193 -30.91 -14.09 -20.79
N HIS A 194 -29.81 -13.47 -20.35
CA HIS A 194 -29.76 -12.07 -19.90
C HIS A 194 -29.35 -11.07 -21.00
N HIS A 195 -28.91 -11.56 -22.17
CA HIS A 195 -28.43 -10.73 -23.28
C HIS A 195 -29.52 -9.96 -24.05
N LEU A 196 -30.82 -10.21 -23.80
CA LEU A 196 -31.90 -9.60 -24.57
C LEU A 196 -32.63 -8.44 -23.86
N LEU A 197 -32.36 -8.20 -22.56
CA LEU A 197 -33.09 -7.18 -21.78
C LEU A 197 -32.20 -6.12 -21.11
N ASN A 198 -30.88 -6.17 -21.26
CA ASN A 198 -30.01 -5.06 -20.87
C ASN A 198 -29.88 -4.06 -22.03
N PRO A 199 -30.23 -2.77 -21.87
CA PRO A 199 -30.00 -1.74 -22.88
C PRO A 199 -28.51 -1.34 -22.99
N PHE A 200 -27.63 -2.03 -22.26
CA PHE A 200 -26.18 -1.90 -22.31
C PHE A 200 -25.60 -3.02 -23.15
N PRO A 201 -24.97 -2.75 -24.30
CA PRO A 201 -24.15 -3.74 -24.95
C PRO A 201 -22.89 -3.92 -24.11
N SER A 202 -22.80 -5.09 -23.48
CA SER A 202 -21.60 -5.78 -22.99
C SER A 202 -20.42 -5.82 -24.00
N ALA A 203 -20.58 -5.28 -25.21
CA ALA A 203 -19.53 -5.06 -26.19
C ALA A 203 -18.40 -4.14 -25.69
N LEU A 204 -18.65 -3.31 -24.67
CA LEU A 204 -17.61 -2.48 -24.08
C LEU A 204 -16.77 -3.25 -23.04
N ALA A 205 -17.40 -4.07 -22.19
CA ALA A 205 -16.72 -5.01 -21.30
C ALA A 205 -15.88 -6.04 -22.09
N TYR A 206 -16.38 -6.55 -23.23
CA TYR A 206 -15.61 -7.39 -24.15
C TYR A 206 -14.50 -6.65 -24.92
N ARG A 207 -14.48 -5.31 -24.94
CA ARG A 207 -13.39 -4.48 -25.53
C ARG A 207 -12.40 -3.95 -24.50
N LEU A 208 -12.82 -3.82 -23.24
CA LEU A 208 -12.01 -3.55 -22.05
C LEU A 208 -11.43 -4.83 -21.45
N LEU A 209 -11.08 -5.81 -22.29
CA LEU A 209 -10.42 -7.05 -21.84
C LEU A 209 -9.29 -6.75 -20.84
N PRO A 210 -8.96 -7.69 -19.94
CA PRO A 210 -7.79 -7.59 -19.06
C PRO A 210 -6.49 -7.20 -19.82
N ARG A 211 -6.42 -7.49 -21.13
CA ARG A 211 -5.46 -6.95 -22.11
C ARG A 211 -5.25 -5.42 -22.09
N GLY A 212 -6.31 -4.63 -21.93
CA GLY A 212 -6.24 -3.17 -21.85
C GLY A 212 -5.64 -2.69 -20.53
N PHE A 213 -6.00 -3.34 -19.42
CA PHE A 213 -5.47 -3.06 -18.09
C PHE A 213 -4.01 -3.52 -17.95
N ALA A 214 -3.67 -4.68 -18.53
CA ALA A 214 -2.31 -5.19 -18.66
C ALA A 214 -1.39 -4.21 -19.42
N GLN A 215 -1.91 -3.54 -20.46
CA GLN A 215 -1.17 -2.52 -21.18
C GLN A 215 -0.79 -1.34 -20.26
N MET A 216 -1.66 -0.96 -19.31
CA MET A 216 -1.48 0.19 -18.41
C MET A 216 -0.43 -0.05 -17.30
N VAL A 217 0.14 -1.25 -17.24
CA VAL A 217 1.29 -1.60 -16.40
C VAL A 217 2.59 -0.98 -16.94
N ILE A 218 2.66 -0.74 -18.27
CA ILE A 218 3.84 -0.23 -18.97
C ILE A 218 3.51 1.02 -19.81
N LEU A 219 4.46 1.95 -19.95
CA LEU A 219 4.24 3.12 -20.82
C LEU A 219 4.28 2.73 -22.31
N ASP A 220 5.23 1.87 -22.66
CA ASP A 220 5.46 1.42 -24.02
C ASP A 220 6.26 0.12 -23.95
N SER A 221 6.00 -0.78 -24.89
CA SER A 221 6.79 -2.00 -25.09
C SER A 221 8.24 -1.72 -25.47
N ASP A 222 8.50 -0.61 -26.17
CA ASP A 222 9.85 -0.15 -26.52
C ASP A 222 9.92 1.37 -26.40
N PHE A 223 9.99 1.84 -25.15
CA PHE A 223 10.07 3.26 -24.83
C PHE A 223 11.36 3.86 -25.40
N GLN A 224 11.24 4.79 -26.35
CA GLN A 224 12.37 5.39 -27.07
C GLN A 224 12.30 6.91 -27.08
N LYS A 225 13.38 7.56 -26.69
CA LYS A 225 13.50 9.04 -26.64
C LYS A 225 13.05 9.72 -27.94
N ASN A 226 13.46 9.19 -29.10
CA ASN A 226 13.17 9.79 -30.41
C ASN A 226 11.69 9.75 -30.84
N ASN A 227 10.86 8.97 -30.14
CA ASN A 227 9.44 8.86 -30.41
C ASN A 227 8.60 9.87 -29.64
N TYR A 228 9.20 10.56 -28.67
CA TYR A 228 8.50 11.48 -27.78
C TYR A 228 9.13 12.88 -27.78
N ARG A 229 8.33 13.85 -27.35
CA ARG A 229 8.76 15.15 -26.81
C ARG A 229 8.64 15.06 -25.29
N PHE A 230 9.62 15.63 -24.61
CA PHE A 230 9.71 15.65 -23.15
C PHE A 230 9.81 17.08 -22.67
N ASP A 231 8.92 17.47 -21.78
CA ASP A 231 8.87 18.82 -21.21
C ASP A 231 8.98 18.71 -19.68
N PHE A 232 10.04 19.28 -19.09
CA PHE A 232 10.18 19.34 -17.64
C PHE A 232 9.10 20.24 -17.03
N VAL A 233 8.38 19.72 -16.04
CA VAL A 233 7.30 20.44 -15.37
C VAL A 233 7.78 21.01 -14.04
N ARG A 234 8.22 20.15 -13.12
CA ARG A 234 8.61 20.51 -11.75
C ARG A 234 9.33 19.37 -11.05
N ARG A 235 9.72 19.61 -9.79
CA ARG A 235 10.05 18.56 -8.82
C ARG A 235 8.92 18.39 -7.83
N GLU A 236 8.68 17.17 -7.39
CA GLU A 236 7.58 16.81 -6.49
C GLU A 236 8.01 15.65 -5.58
N PHE A 237 7.49 15.59 -4.37
CA PHE A 237 7.68 14.45 -3.47
C PHE A 237 6.45 13.55 -3.54
N LEU A 238 6.67 12.26 -3.79
CA LEU A 238 5.65 11.22 -3.64
C LEU A 238 6.06 10.36 -2.44
N GLY A 239 5.62 10.73 -1.24
CA GLY A 239 6.16 10.18 0.00
C GLY A 239 7.63 10.56 0.20
N GLU A 240 8.51 9.57 0.36
CA GLU A 240 9.96 9.77 0.45
C GLU A 240 10.64 9.90 -0.93
N ALA A 241 9.97 9.47 -2.00
CA ALA A 241 10.51 9.52 -3.34
C ALA A 241 10.53 10.95 -3.86
N ARG A 242 11.73 11.45 -4.16
CA ARG A 242 11.93 12.75 -4.83
C ARG A 242 11.84 12.55 -6.33
N CYS A 243 10.86 13.18 -6.95
CA CYS A 243 10.56 12.97 -8.35
C CYS A 243 10.83 14.21 -9.21
N ILE A 244 11.33 13.96 -10.42
CA ILE A 244 11.32 14.87 -11.55
C ILE A 244 10.04 14.58 -12.34
N VAL A 245 9.21 15.60 -12.53
CA VAL A 245 7.93 15.49 -13.21
C VAL A 245 8.09 15.97 -14.65
N ILE A 246 7.72 15.10 -15.61
CA ILE A 246 7.96 15.32 -17.03
C ILE A 246 6.67 15.03 -17.80
N ASP A 247 6.27 15.96 -18.67
CA ASP A 247 5.22 15.71 -19.64
C ASP A 247 5.83 14.99 -20.86
N VAL A 248 5.16 13.92 -21.29
CA VAL A 248 5.58 13.01 -22.36
C VAL A 248 4.52 13.01 -23.44
N GLN A 249 4.89 13.40 -24.65
CA GLN A 249 3.95 13.48 -25.78
C GLN A 249 4.56 12.84 -27.03
N PRO A 250 3.84 11.96 -27.74
CA PRO A 250 4.34 11.34 -28.96
C PRO A 250 4.65 12.37 -30.05
N GLN A 251 5.74 12.17 -30.78
CA GLN A 251 6.07 13.01 -31.91
C GLN A 251 5.07 12.79 -33.06
N PRO A 252 4.63 13.84 -33.78
CA PRO A 252 3.60 13.73 -34.83
C PRO A 252 3.89 12.73 -35.95
N LYS A 253 5.17 12.43 -36.18
CA LYS A 253 5.66 11.50 -37.21
C LYS A 253 5.45 10.02 -36.86
N VAL A 254 5.17 9.68 -35.60
CA VAL A 254 5.03 8.29 -35.15
C VAL A 254 3.58 7.83 -35.31
N ARG A 255 3.35 6.83 -36.16
CA ARG A 255 2.01 6.29 -36.48
C ARG A 255 1.59 5.12 -35.58
N LYS A 256 2.33 4.84 -34.51
CA LYS A 256 2.03 3.79 -33.53
C LYS A 256 1.21 4.37 -32.39
N SER A 257 0.47 3.51 -31.68
CA SER A 257 -0.16 3.94 -30.45
C SER A 257 0.88 4.07 -29.34
N LEU A 258 1.05 5.28 -28.84
CA LEU A 258 2.07 5.64 -27.86
C LEU A 258 1.44 6.40 -26.69
N PHE A 259 2.04 6.25 -25.51
CA PHE A 259 1.59 6.93 -24.30
C PHE A 259 1.68 8.46 -24.44
N THR A 260 0.70 9.17 -23.90
CA THR A 260 0.72 10.62 -23.77
C THR A 260 0.21 11.00 -22.39
N GLY A 261 0.97 11.82 -21.67
CA GLY A 261 0.63 12.14 -20.29
C GLY A 261 1.82 12.67 -19.51
N ARG A 262 1.82 12.41 -18.21
CA ARG A 262 2.83 12.87 -17.26
C ARG A 262 3.48 11.69 -16.56
N ILE A 263 4.79 11.75 -16.38
CA ILE A 263 5.60 10.76 -15.66
C ILE A 263 6.27 11.40 -14.46
N TRP A 264 6.42 10.62 -13.38
CA TRP A 264 7.21 10.96 -12.21
C TRP A 264 8.40 10.01 -12.16
N VAL A 265 9.59 10.59 -12.27
CA VAL A 265 10.86 9.86 -12.30
C VAL A 265 11.58 10.09 -10.99
N GLU A 266 11.86 9.05 -10.22
CA GLU A 266 12.63 9.20 -8.98
C GLU A 266 14.10 9.58 -9.24
N ASP A 267 14.68 10.41 -8.37
CA ASP A 267 15.96 11.08 -8.64
C ASP A 267 17.23 10.31 -8.25
N ARG A 268 17.12 9.08 -7.73
CA ARG A 268 18.27 8.23 -7.38
C ARG A 268 18.72 7.39 -8.57
N ASP A 269 17.81 6.61 -9.13
CA ASP A 269 18.11 5.64 -10.18
C ASP A 269 17.39 5.93 -11.51
N PHE A 270 16.57 6.99 -11.56
CA PHE A 270 15.80 7.42 -12.73
C PHE A 270 14.70 6.46 -13.15
N ASN A 271 14.12 5.71 -12.20
CA ASN A 271 12.96 4.87 -12.45
C ASN A 271 11.69 5.71 -12.58
N ILE A 272 10.81 5.35 -13.52
CA ILE A 272 9.44 5.89 -13.55
C ILE A 272 8.66 5.18 -12.43
N VAL A 273 8.16 5.95 -11.46
CA VAL A 273 7.44 5.43 -10.28
C VAL A 273 5.94 5.70 -10.33
N ARG A 274 5.53 6.67 -11.14
CA ARG A 274 4.12 6.97 -11.43
C ARG A 274 3.99 7.51 -12.83
N PHE A 275 2.90 7.19 -13.51
CA PHE A 275 2.53 7.83 -14.76
C PHE A 275 1.01 7.93 -14.91
N ASN A 276 0.56 9.09 -15.37
CA ASN A 276 -0.85 9.45 -15.52
C ASN A 276 -1.10 9.94 -16.94
N GLY A 277 -2.06 9.35 -17.65
CA GLY A 277 -2.34 9.72 -19.02
C GLY A 277 -3.20 8.71 -19.76
N THR A 278 -3.04 8.68 -21.09
CA THR A 278 -3.75 7.78 -22.01
C THR A 278 -2.80 7.37 -23.13
N TYR A 279 -3.20 6.46 -24.00
CA TYR A 279 -2.53 6.24 -25.28
C TYR A 279 -3.15 7.11 -26.39
N SER A 280 -2.34 7.49 -27.36
CA SER A 280 -2.73 8.22 -28.58
C SER A 280 -2.54 7.34 -29.82
N GLY A 281 -2.93 7.79 -31.01
CA GLY A 281 -2.51 7.14 -32.28
C GLY A 281 -3.33 5.93 -32.78
N GLY A 282 -4.60 5.82 -32.39
CA GLY A 282 -5.51 4.77 -32.86
C GLY A 282 -6.33 5.14 -34.11
N SER A 283 -7.00 4.16 -34.72
CA SER A 283 -8.01 4.39 -35.76
C SER A 283 -9.20 5.20 -35.19
N ARG A 284 -10.09 5.75 -36.04
CA ARG A 284 -11.33 6.44 -35.61
C ARG A 284 -12.20 5.64 -34.62
N ASN A 285 -12.00 4.33 -34.51
CA ASN A 285 -12.77 3.42 -33.66
C ASN A 285 -12.00 2.88 -32.44
N THR A 286 -10.78 3.35 -32.17
CA THR A 286 -9.97 2.88 -31.03
C THR A 286 -10.17 3.80 -29.81
N TYR A 287 -10.62 3.25 -28.69
CA TYR A 287 -10.81 3.97 -27.43
C TYR A 287 -9.68 3.62 -26.45
N TYR A 288 -9.00 4.63 -25.92
CA TYR A 288 -8.00 4.48 -24.86
C TYR A 288 -8.53 5.15 -23.59
N LEU A 289 -8.38 4.47 -22.47
CA LEU A 289 -8.79 4.97 -21.16
C LEU A 289 -7.73 5.90 -20.60
N HIS A 290 -8.15 6.82 -19.75
CA HIS A 290 -7.31 7.59 -18.85
C HIS A 290 -7.03 6.77 -17.60
N PHE A 291 -5.76 6.71 -17.23
CA PHE A 291 -5.33 5.90 -16.10
C PHE A 291 -4.18 6.57 -15.34
N ASP A 292 -4.03 6.20 -14.07
CA ASP A 292 -2.94 6.56 -13.17
C ASP A 292 -2.31 5.27 -12.63
N SER A 293 -1.06 5.02 -13.00
CA SER A 293 -0.34 3.80 -12.68
C SER A 293 0.81 4.09 -11.73
N TRP A 294 0.92 3.28 -10.67
CA TRP A 294 1.87 3.44 -9.57
C TRP A 294 2.75 2.22 -9.41
N ARG A 295 4.05 2.46 -9.21
CA ARG A 295 5.05 1.45 -8.89
C ARG A 295 5.59 1.66 -7.48
N LEU A 296 5.72 0.57 -6.74
CA LEU A 296 6.31 0.56 -5.39
C LEU A 296 7.74 0.01 -5.46
N ASN A 297 8.60 0.48 -4.57
CA ASN A 297 9.94 -0.09 -4.43
C ASN A 297 9.87 -1.33 -3.54
N LEU A 298 9.73 -2.50 -4.16
CA LEU A 298 9.48 -3.77 -3.47
C LEU A 298 10.77 -4.44 -3.02
N GLN A 299 11.87 -4.22 -3.74
CA GLN A 299 13.22 -4.65 -3.37
C GLN A 299 14.21 -3.51 -3.65
N PRO A 300 15.41 -3.51 -3.05
CA PRO A 300 16.43 -2.51 -3.32
C PRO A 300 16.66 -2.30 -4.83
N GLY A 301 16.33 -1.09 -5.32
CA GLY A 301 16.46 -0.73 -6.75
C GLY A 301 15.40 -1.30 -7.69
N LEU A 302 14.46 -2.11 -7.21
CA LEU A 302 13.40 -2.74 -8.01
C LEU A 302 12.04 -2.07 -7.76
N TRP A 303 11.56 -1.33 -8.76
CA TRP A 303 10.26 -0.68 -8.75
C TRP A 303 9.26 -1.48 -9.59
N LEU A 304 8.21 -1.98 -8.96
CA LEU A 304 7.22 -2.85 -9.60
C LEU A 304 5.81 -2.26 -9.50
N PRO A 305 4.97 -2.43 -10.54
CA PRO A 305 3.57 -2.04 -10.55
C PRO A 305 2.81 -2.63 -9.36
N ALA A 306 1.96 -1.82 -8.74
CA ALA A 306 1.11 -2.28 -7.65
C ALA A 306 -0.34 -1.85 -7.82
N TYR A 307 -0.55 -0.64 -8.35
CA TYR A 307 -1.87 -0.04 -8.46
C TYR A 307 -2.06 0.65 -9.80
N ILE A 308 -3.24 0.46 -10.39
CA ILE A 308 -3.71 1.23 -11.53
C ILE A 308 -5.10 1.74 -11.18
N TYR A 309 -5.32 3.03 -11.32
CA TYR A 309 -6.63 3.66 -11.21
C TYR A 309 -7.07 4.16 -12.57
N ILE A 310 -8.34 3.98 -12.90
CA ILE A 310 -8.96 4.45 -14.14
C ILE A 310 -10.23 5.19 -13.79
N GLU A 311 -10.43 6.32 -14.47
CA GLU A 311 -11.68 7.07 -14.39
C GLU A 311 -11.97 7.66 -15.76
N GLU A 312 -13.18 7.41 -16.23
CA GLU A 312 -13.72 8.02 -17.45
C GLU A 312 -15.00 8.76 -17.08
N SER A 313 -15.12 10.00 -17.52
CA SER A 313 -16.31 10.82 -17.29
C SER A 313 -16.81 11.41 -18.62
N GLY A 314 -17.82 10.78 -19.20
CA GLY A 314 -18.68 11.43 -20.20
C GLY A 314 -18.42 11.08 -21.66
N LYS A 315 -18.94 11.94 -22.53
CA LYS A 315 -19.04 11.74 -23.98
C LYS A 315 -17.79 12.32 -24.65
N LYS A 316 -16.97 11.48 -25.29
CA LYS A 316 -15.83 11.96 -26.08
C LYS A 316 -16.36 12.70 -27.32
N GLU A 317 -16.15 14.01 -27.42
CA GLU A 317 -16.49 14.80 -28.60
C GLU A 317 -15.88 14.16 -29.87
N GLY A 318 -16.72 13.86 -30.86
CA GLY A 318 -16.30 13.28 -32.15
C GLY A 318 -16.22 11.75 -32.22
N SER A 319 -16.59 11.01 -31.16
CA SER A 319 -16.67 9.53 -31.20
C SER A 319 -18.01 9.04 -31.80
N PRO A 320 -18.02 8.09 -32.74
CA PRO A 320 -19.24 7.51 -33.30
C PRO A 320 -19.95 6.51 -32.36
N SER A 321 -19.41 6.26 -31.15
CA SER A 321 -20.03 5.36 -30.17
C SER A 321 -21.24 6.04 -29.50
N PRO A 322 -22.43 5.40 -29.49
CA PRO A 322 -23.62 5.96 -28.83
C PRO A 322 -23.57 5.93 -27.29
N HIS A 323 -22.51 5.39 -26.68
CA HIS A 323 -22.42 5.15 -25.23
C HIS A 323 -21.54 6.17 -24.52
N ASN A 324 -22.09 6.82 -23.49
CA ASN A 324 -21.31 7.56 -22.48
C ASN A 324 -20.52 6.54 -21.65
N LEU A 325 -19.21 6.70 -21.56
CA LEU A 325 -18.40 5.92 -20.64
C LEU A 325 -18.26 6.72 -19.37
N TYR A 326 -19.01 6.31 -18.35
CA TYR A 326 -18.81 6.82 -17.01
C TYR A 326 -18.57 5.64 -16.09
N PHE A 327 -17.32 5.43 -15.69
CA PHE A 327 -16.95 4.36 -14.77
C PHE A 327 -15.67 4.71 -14.03
N LYS A 328 -15.47 4.03 -12.90
CA LYS A 328 -14.19 3.98 -12.18
C LYS A 328 -13.71 2.55 -12.14
N ALA A 329 -12.40 2.34 -12.20
CA ALA A 329 -11.83 1.03 -12.02
C ALA A 329 -10.51 1.08 -11.26
N GLN A 330 -10.22 -0.02 -10.59
CA GLN A 330 -8.96 -0.23 -9.88
C GLN A 330 -8.40 -1.60 -10.25
N THR A 331 -7.12 -1.63 -10.62
CA THR A 331 -6.33 -2.86 -10.72
C THR A 331 -5.28 -2.91 -9.62
N ARG A 332 -5.19 -4.03 -8.92
CA ARG A 332 -4.13 -4.34 -7.94
C ARG A 332 -3.27 -5.49 -8.46
N LEU A 333 -1.96 -5.39 -8.29
CA LEU A 333 -1.01 -6.43 -8.65
C LEU A 333 -0.25 -6.92 -7.41
N TRP A 334 -0.05 -8.24 -7.29
CA TRP A 334 0.72 -8.87 -6.20
C TRP A 334 1.22 -10.27 -6.57
N GLY A 335 1.92 -10.93 -5.65
CA GLY A 335 2.49 -12.25 -5.87
C GLY A 335 3.73 -12.21 -6.76
N TYR A 336 4.58 -11.19 -6.57
CA TYR A 336 5.85 -11.08 -7.30
C TYR A 336 6.92 -12.08 -6.81
N ASP A 337 6.81 -12.57 -5.57
CA ASP A 337 7.67 -13.60 -4.99
C ASP A 337 6.86 -14.84 -4.58
N PRO A 338 6.57 -15.75 -5.53
CA PRO A 338 5.80 -16.95 -5.24
C PRO A 338 6.60 -18.00 -4.43
N GLU A 339 7.94 -17.92 -4.41
CA GLU A 339 8.79 -18.89 -3.70
C GLU A 339 8.68 -18.72 -2.18
N GLN A 340 8.61 -17.47 -1.69
CA GLN A 340 8.37 -17.19 -0.26
C GLN A 340 6.94 -17.50 0.24
N LEU A 341 6.00 -17.78 -0.66
CA LEU A 341 4.63 -18.16 -0.26
C LEU A 341 4.53 -19.63 0.16
N GLY A 342 5.54 -20.45 -0.18
CA GLY A 342 5.68 -21.83 0.29
C GLY A 342 6.36 -21.90 1.67
N HIS A 343 6.09 -22.98 2.41
CA HIS A 343 6.73 -23.27 3.70
C HIS A 343 8.20 -23.75 3.58
N ASP A 344 8.98 -23.23 2.63
CA ASP A 344 10.36 -23.68 2.39
C ASP A 344 11.30 -23.40 3.58
N GLU A 345 10.93 -22.44 4.45
CA GLU A 345 11.63 -22.17 5.70
C GLU A 345 11.58 -23.36 6.68
N GLU A 346 10.53 -24.20 6.65
CA GLU A 346 10.38 -25.39 7.52
C GLU A 346 11.48 -26.43 7.25
N PHE A 347 12.01 -26.50 6.02
CA PHE A 347 13.11 -27.41 5.69
C PHE A 347 14.45 -26.92 6.27
N THR A 348 14.59 -25.61 6.49
CA THR A 348 15.81 -24.99 7.01
C THR A 348 15.82 -24.82 8.53
N GLN A 349 14.65 -24.87 9.18
CA GLN A 349 14.47 -24.71 10.63
C GLN A 349 14.12 -26.02 11.35
N ILE A 350 14.70 -27.15 10.95
CA ILE A 350 14.68 -28.36 11.79
C ILE A 350 15.59 -28.09 13.01
N HIS A 351 15.07 -27.40 14.01
CA HIS A 351 15.64 -27.40 15.35
C HIS A 351 15.26 -28.73 16.00
N VAL A 352 16.19 -29.68 15.99
CA VAL A 352 16.12 -30.85 16.86
C VAL A 352 16.36 -30.34 18.28
N ASP A 353 15.30 -29.89 18.96
CA ASP A 353 15.35 -29.71 20.39
C ASP A 353 15.63 -31.09 21.01
N ASN A 354 16.79 -31.21 21.65
CA ASN A 354 17.32 -32.43 22.29
C ASN A 354 16.53 -32.87 23.54
N SER A 355 15.20 -32.76 23.52
CA SER A 355 14.32 -33.26 24.58
C SER A 355 13.04 -33.90 24.05
N VAL A 356 13.11 -34.63 22.94
CA VAL A 356 12.11 -35.68 22.70
C VAL A 356 12.45 -36.83 23.65
N ASN A 357 11.70 -36.88 24.75
CA ASN A 357 11.79 -37.96 25.71
C ASN A 357 11.18 -39.22 25.06
N ASP A 358 11.98 -39.98 24.31
CA ASP A 358 11.66 -41.23 23.61
C ASP A 358 11.19 -42.38 24.53
N GLN A 359 10.86 -42.08 25.79
CA GLN A 359 10.34 -43.03 26.78
C GLN A 359 8.81 -43.01 26.91
N ALA A 360 8.09 -42.18 26.15
CA ALA A 360 6.66 -42.35 26.01
C ALA A 360 6.40 -43.51 25.05
N VAL A 361 5.88 -44.63 25.56
CA VAL A 361 5.28 -45.67 24.70
C VAL A 361 4.29 -44.97 23.76
N GLY A 362 4.58 -44.96 22.46
CA GLY A 362 3.71 -44.36 21.46
C GLY A 362 2.32 -44.95 21.60
N LYS A 363 1.37 -44.16 22.09
CA LYS A 363 -0.03 -44.56 22.13
C LYS A 363 -0.62 -44.24 20.78
N ASP A 364 -1.25 -45.22 20.15
CA ASP A 364 -2.05 -44.97 18.96
C ASP A 364 -3.18 -43.98 19.30
N ASN A 365 -3.41 -43.03 18.40
CA ASN A 365 -4.52 -42.08 18.55
C ASN A 365 -5.85 -42.83 18.53
N GLY A 366 -6.76 -42.45 19.43
CA GLY A 366 -8.11 -43.01 19.44
C GLY A 366 -8.87 -42.64 18.15
N PRO A 367 -9.95 -43.36 17.78
CA PRO A 367 -10.70 -43.07 16.54
C PRO A 367 -11.18 -41.63 16.40
N VAL A 368 -11.62 -41.00 17.51
CA VAL A 368 -12.08 -39.60 17.53
C VAL A 368 -10.93 -38.62 17.34
N GLU A 369 -9.78 -38.90 17.94
CA GLU A 369 -8.58 -38.07 17.78
C GLU A 369 -8.02 -38.18 16.37
N ALA A 370 -8.02 -39.39 15.79
CA ALA A 370 -7.65 -39.61 14.40
C ALA A 370 -8.58 -38.87 13.42
N GLU A 371 -9.89 -38.84 13.67
CA GLU A 371 -10.86 -38.09 12.86
C GLU A 371 -10.60 -36.57 12.92
N ARG A 372 -10.30 -36.03 14.10
CA ARG A 372 -9.95 -34.60 14.26
C ARG A 372 -8.64 -34.24 13.56
N ILE A 373 -7.62 -35.08 13.66
CA ILE A 373 -6.36 -34.90 12.95
C ILE A 373 -6.61 -34.90 11.44
N TRP A 374 -7.47 -35.81 10.96
CA TRP A 374 -7.82 -35.89 9.55
C TRP A 374 -8.58 -34.64 9.04
N GLU A 375 -9.54 -34.14 9.82
CA GLU A 375 -10.23 -32.88 9.53
C GLU A 375 -9.24 -31.70 9.53
N ARG A 376 -8.27 -31.69 10.46
CA ARG A 376 -7.21 -30.68 10.50
C ARG A 376 -6.29 -30.73 9.29
N SER A 377 -5.92 -31.92 8.81
CA SER A 377 -5.15 -32.06 7.57
C SER A 377 -5.92 -31.53 6.35
N ALA A 378 -7.24 -31.74 6.28
CA ALA A 378 -8.07 -31.17 5.22
C ALA A 378 -8.06 -29.63 5.24
N GLU A 379 -8.10 -29.06 6.44
CA GLU A 379 -8.02 -27.63 6.66
C GLU A 379 -6.66 -27.07 6.24
N ASP A 380 -5.56 -27.63 6.75
CA ASP A 380 -4.21 -27.17 6.46
C ASP A 380 -3.87 -27.27 4.97
N ASN A 381 -4.19 -28.39 4.31
CA ASN A 381 -3.97 -28.56 2.87
C ASN A 381 -4.68 -27.48 2.03
N ALA A 382 -5.91 -27.14 2.39
CA ALA A 382 -6.68 -26.13 1.67
C ALA A 382 -6.10 -24.72 1.85
N LEU A 383 -5.72 -24.37 3.08
CA LEU A 383 -5.11 -23.08 3.39
C LEU A 383 -3.72 -22.94 2.74
N ASP A 384 -2.92 -24.00 2.79
CA ASP A 384 -1.58 -24.03 2.20
C ASP A 384 -1.64 -23.89 0.68
N HIS A 385 -2.59 -24.57 0.03
CA HIS A 385 -2.79 -24.41 -1.40
C HIS A 385 -3.17 -22.97 -1.76
N LEU A 386 -4.15 -22.38 -1.06
CA LEU A 386 -4.58 -20.99 -1.31
C LEU A 386 -3.44 -19.98 -1.06
N GLN A 387 -2.60 -20.20 -0.04
CA GLN A 387 -1.44 -19.35 0.23
C GLN A 387 -0.40 -19.48 -0.88
N LYS A 388 -0.03 -20.72 -1.25
CA LYS A 388 0.97 -21.02 -2.27
C LYS A 388 0.66 -20.36 -3.61
N ILE A 389 -0.61 -20.36 -4.02
CA ILE A 389 -1.01 -19.75 -5.30
C ILE A 389 -1.20 -18.22 -5.20
N GLY A 390 -1.06 -17.64 -4.00
CA GLY A 390 -1.13 -16.20 -3.74
C GLY A 390 -2.54 -15.66 -3.55
N LEU A 391 -3.51 -16.50 -3.17
CA LEU A 391 -4.89 -16.09 -2.84
C LEU A 391 -5.09 -15.85 -1.33
N LEU A 392 -4.34 -16.54 -0.47
CA LEU A 392 -4.36 -16.32 0.98
C LEU A 392 -3.09 -15.56 1.42
N ALA A 393 -3.25 -14.57 2.29
CA ALA A 393 -2.11 -13.85 2.86
C ALA A 393 -1.31 -14.78 3.79
N PRO A 394 0.03 -14.74 3.81
CA PRO A 394 0.83 -15.35 4.86
C PRO A 394 0.45 -14.80 6.24
N SER A 395 0.73 -15.56 7.31
CA SER A 395 0.35 -15.11 8.64
C SER A 395 1.04 -13.81 9.03
N GLY A 396 0.30 -12.88 9.63
CA GLY A 396 0.76 -11.52 9.83
C GLY A 396 -0.01 -10.71 10.87
N GLU A 397 0.12 -9.38 10.78
CA GLU A 397 -0.51 -8.44 11.71
C GLU A 397 -2.04 -8.54 11.66
N MET A 398 -2.62 -8.64 10.46
CA MET A 398 -4.08 -8.71 10.29
C MET A 398 -4.68 -9.93 10.96
N ASP A 399 -4.04 -11.11 10.87
CA ASP A 399 -4.50 -12.33 11.55
C ASP A 399 -4.59 -12.09 13.06
N LYS A 400 -3.64 -11.37 13.67
CA LYS A 400 -3.65 -11.05 15.11
C LYS A 400 -4.81 -10.12 15.49
N VAL A 401 -5.15 -9.17 14.62
CA VAL A 401 -6.32 -8.29 14.83
C VAL A 401 -7.60 -9.12 14.82
N LEU A 402 -7.77 -9.99 13.81
CA LEU A 402 -8.91 -10.90 13.74
C LEU A 402 -8.96 -11.84 14.94
N GLN A 403 -7.82 -12.44 15.29
CA GLN A 403 -7.69 -13.34 16.43
C GLN A 403 -8.07 -12.65 17.74
N THR A 404 -7.70 -11.38 17.94
CA THR A 404 -8.06 -10.63 19.15
C THR A 404 -9.58 -10.51 19.29
N VAL A 405 -10.28 -10.17 18.21
CA VAL A 405 -11.75 -10.04 18.22
C VAL A 405 -12.41 -11.41 18.42
N THR A 406 -11.92 -12.45 17.74
CA THR A 406 -12.40 -13.83 17.89
C THR A 406 -12.18 -14.36 19.30
N THR A 407 -11.01 -14.13 19.91
CA THR A 407 -10.72 -14.50 21.30
C THR A 407 -11.64 -13.78 22.28
N ASN A 408 -11.95 -12.50 22.07
CA ASN A 408 -12.94 -11.80 22.90
C ASN A 408 -14.31 -12.49 22.83
N LEU A 409 -14.75 -12.94 21.66
CA LEU A 409 -16.02 -13.66 21.50
C LEU A 409 -15.99 -15.03 22.21
N LEU A 410 -14.90 -15.81 22.04
CA LEU A 410 -14.72 -17.10 22.69
C LEU A 410 -14.77 -17.00 24.21
N VAL A 411 -13.98 -16.08 24.78
CA VAL A 411 -13.84 -15.90 26.23
C VAL A 411 -15.15 -15.41 26.86
N THR A 412 -15.79 -14.41 26.25
CA THR A 412 -17.04 -13.85 26.82
C THR A 412 -18.23 -14.79 26.73
N ASN A 413 -18.17 -15.78 25.83
CA ASN A 413 -19.19 -16.81 25.69
C ASN A 413 -18.83 -18.15 26.33
N ASN A 414 -17.70 -18.24 27.04
CA ASN A 414 -17.20 -19.47 27.66
C ASN A 414 -17.13 -20.66 26.67
N LEU A 415 -16.72 -20.40 25.42
CA LEU A 415 -16.56 -21.44 24.41
C LEU A 415 -15.18 -22.08 24.55
N ASN A 416 -15.15 -23.40 24.73
CA ASN A 416 -13.93 -24.20 24.71
C ASN A 416 -13.93 -25.09 23.46
N ILE A 417 -13.25 -24.63 22.41
CA ILE A 417 -13.20 -25.29 21.10
C ILE A 417 -11.81 -25.89 20.92
N ASP A 418 -11.76 -27.18 20.59
CA ASP A 418 -10.53 -27.94 20.35
C ASP A 418 -10.67 -28.69 19.01
N PRO A 419 -9.80 -28.46 18.01
CA PRO A 419 -8.59 -27.61 18.05
C PRO A 419 -8.89 -26.11 18.04
N ASP A 420 -7.89 -25.30 18.40
CA ASP A 420 -8.01 -23.84 18.48
C ASP A 420 -8.48 -23.18 17.17
N VAL A 421 -9.30 -22.14 17.31
CA VAL A 421 -9.80 -21.33 16.19
C VAL A 421 -8.69 -20.40 15.68
N ARG A 422 -8.42 -20.47 14.37
CA ARG A 422 -7.48 -19.57 13.68
C ARG A 422 -8.23 -18.54 12.84
N CYS A 423 -7.56 -17.45 12.49
CA CYS A 423 -8.06 -16.45 11.55
C CYS A 423 -7.04 -16.23 10.43
N ARG A 424 -7.50 -16.18 9.19
CA ARG A 424 -6.67 -15.91 8.00
C ARG A 424 -7.38 -14.92 7.08
N VAL A 425 -6.62 -14.30 6.18
CA VAL A 425 -7.15 -13.28 5.25
C VAL A 425 -7.00 -13.72 3.80
N LEU A 426 -8.11 -13.76 3.08
CA LEU A 426 -8.15 -13.95 1.63
C LEU A 426 -7.83 -12.60 0.96
N LEU A 427 -6.96 -12.59 -0.05
CA LEU A 427 -6.43 -11.35 -0.64
C LEU A 427 -7.38 -10.65 -1.63
N THR A 428 -8.47 -11.32 -1.98
CA THR A 428 -9.45 -10.85 -2.98
C THR A 428 -10.36 -9.74 -2.46
N LEU A 429 -10.97 -9.02 -3.41
CA LEU A 429 -11.88 -7.90 -3.18
C LEU A 429 -13.33 -8.29 -2.84
N PRO A 430 -13.95 -9.34 -3.41
CA PRO A 430 -15.34 -9.61 -3.10
C PRO A 430 -15.57 -9.81 -1.61
N LEU A 431 -16.70 -9.31 -1.11
CA LEU A 431 -17.03 -9.28 0.30
C LEU A 431 -17.47 -10.68 0.73
N GLU A 432 -16.54 -11.46 1.26
CA GLU A 432 -16.77 -12.84 1.65
C GLU A 432 -16.10 -13.18 2.98
N SER A 433 -16.75 -14.07 3.70
CA SER A 433 -16.25 -14.73 4.89
C SER A 433 -16.75 -16.18 4.89
N PHE A 434 -15.92 -17.09 5.37
CA PHE A 434 -16.23 -18.51 5.46
C PHE A 434 -15.32 -19.21 6.47
N THR A 435 -15.63 -20.45 6.77
CA THR A 435 -14.79 -21.33 7.61
C THR A 435 -14.15 -22.43 6.78
N VAL A 436 -12.87 -22.71 7.01
CA VAL A 436 -12.21 -23.95 6.60
C VAL A 436 -11.84 -24.70 7.87
N GLY A 437 -12.56 -25.77 8.20
CA GLY A 437 -12.41 -26.44 9.50
C GLY A 437 -12.59 -25.44 10.65
N ASN A 438 -11.56 -25.30 11.50
CA ASN A 438 -11.55 -24.35 12.62
C ASN A 438 -10.85 -23.02 12.27
N THR A 439 -10.61 -22.73 10.99
CA THR A 439 -10.08 -21.44 10.54
C THR A 439 -11.18 -20.57 9.96
N ILE A 440 -11.33 -19.37 10.51
CA ILE A 440 -12.16 -18.31 9.93
C ILE A 440 -11.33 -17.58 8.86
N VAL A 441 -11.86 -17.48 7.65
CA VAL A 441 -11.26 -16.74 6.55
C VAL A 441 -12.12 -15.53 6.21
N VAL A 442 -11.51 -14.35 6.16
CA VAL A 442 -12.18 -13.08 5.80
C VAL A 442 -11.47 -12.45 4.62
N SER A 443 -12.19 -11.93 3.62
CA SER A 443 -11.56 -11.27 2.48
C SER A 443 -11.03 -9.88 2.80
N ARG A 444 -9.95 -9.48 2.14
CA ARG A 444 -9.34 -8.15 2.21
C ARG A 444 -10.38 -7.08 1.89
N GLY A 445 -11.19 -7.30 0.86
CA GLY A 445 -12.23 -6.33 0.50
C GLY A 445 -13.30 -6.17 1.58
N LEU A 446 -13.69 -7.24 2.29
CA LEU A 446 -14.57 -7.14 3.45
C LEU A 446 -13.92 -6.34 4.58
N LEU A 447 -12.66 -6.62 4.91
CA LEU A 447 -11.92 -5.85 5.93
C LEU A 447 -11.78 -4.37 5.57
N ASP A 448 -11.65 -4.02 4.28
CA ASP A 448 -11.52 -2.65 3.81
C ASP A 448 -12.77 -1.80 4.08
N VAL A 449 -13.96 -2.40 4.03
CA VAL A 449 -15.23 -1.67 3.99
C VAL A 449 -15.95 -1.61 5.34
N LEU A 450 -15.50 -2.38 6.33
CA LEU A 450 -16.11 -2.40 7.66
C LEU A 450 -15.86 -1.06 8.40
N PRO A 451 -16.91 -0.41 8.94
CA PRO A 451 -16.77 0.90 9.55
C PRO A 451 -16.03 0.84 10.89
N ASP A 452 -16.17 -0.24 11.66
CA ASP A 452 -15.60 -0.38 13.00
C ASP A 452 -15.43 -1.85 13.43
N GLU A 453 -14.90 -2.04 14.64
CA GLU A 453 -14.66 -3.34 15.27
C GLU A 453 -15.96 -4.10 15.61
N ALA A 454 -17.08 -3.43 15.86
CA ALA A 454 -18.35 -4.10 16.15
C ALA A 454 -18.92 -4.76 14.88
N SER A 455 -18.79 -4.09 13.73
CA SER A 455 -19.09 -4.69 12.43
C SER A 455 -18.16 -5.86 12.10
N LEU A 456 -16.88 -5.79 12.46
CA LEU A 456 -15.97 -6.92 12.33
C LEU A 456 -16.37 -8.10 13.24
N ALA A 457 -16.73 -7.81 14.50
CA ALA A 457 -17.18 -8.81 15.44
C ALA A 457 -18.45 -9.52 14.98
N MET A 458 -19.37 -8.82 14.30
CA MET A 458 -20.54 -9.42 13.68
C MET A 458 -20.16 -10.49 12.64
N ILE A 459 -19.23 -10.17 11.73
CA ILE A 459 -18.74 -11.12 10.73
C ILE A 459 -18.08 -12.32 11.40
N LEU A 460 -17.18 -12.07 12.35
CA LEU A 460 -16.45 -13.14 13.04
C LEU A 460 -17.37 -14.00 13.92
N ALA A 461 -18.41 -13.43 14.53
CA ALA A 461 -19.39 -14.17 15.31
C ALA A 461 -20.25 -15.12 14.44
N HIS A 462 -20.58 -14.71 13.21
CA HIS A 462 -21.24 -15.58 12.23
C HIS A 462 -20.37 -16.80 11.91
N GLU A 463 -19.12 -16.57 11.49
CA GLU A 463 -18.22 -17.67 11.12
C GLU A 463 -17.83 -18.54 12.33
N LEU A 464 -17.60 -17.94 13.50
CA LEU A 464 -17.36 -18.67 14.73
C LEU A 464 -18.56 -19.55 15.12
N SER A 465 -19.77 -19.14 14.77
CA SER A 465 -20.98 -19.93 15.03
C SER A 465 -21.02 -21.22 14.23
N HIS A 466 -20.54 -21.22 12.98
CA HIS A 466 -20.38 -22.47 12.22
C HIS A 466 -19.44 -23.44 12.93
N ILE A 467 -18.31 -22.95 13.45
CA ILE A 467 -17.34 -23.77 14.19
C ILE A 467 -17.98 -24.29 15.50
N ALA A 468 -18.63 -23.41 16.27
CA ALA A 468 -19.25 -23.76 17.54
C ALA A 468 -20.42 -24.76 17.41
N LEU A 469 -21.12 -24.75 16.26
CA LEU A 469 -22.18 -25.71 15.93
C LEU A 469 -21.63 -27.01 15.32
N GLY A 470 -20.32 -27.10 15.05
CA GLY A 470 -19.67 -28.27 14.50
C GLY A 470 -19.96 -28.51 13.02
N HIS A 471 -20.23 -27.46 12.24
CA HIS A 471 -20.43 -27.58 10.79
C HIS A 471 -19.11 -27.94 10.11
N ARG A 472 -19.02 -29.18 9.63
CA ARG A 472 -17.74 -29.80 9.27
C ARG A 472 -17.20 -29.32 7.92
N VAL A 473 -15.89 -29.44 7.75
CA VAL A 473 -15.21 -29.27 6.46
C VAL A 473 -15.29 -30.55 5.64
N ASN A 474 -15.21 -30.42 4.31
CA ASN A 474 -15.13 -31.56 3.41
C ASN A 474 -13.79 -32.30 3.59
N THR A 475 -13.81 -33.43 4.29
CA THR A 475 -12.62 -34.26 4.57
C THR A 475 -11.93 -34.83 3.34
N ARG A 476 -12.53 -34.72 2.14
CA ARG A 476 -11.83 -35.05 0.89
C ARG A 476 -10.60 -34.16 0.68
N LEU A 477 -10.60 -32.95 1.20
CA LEU A 477 -9.46 -32.04 1.11
C LEU A 477 -8.24 -32.51 1.93
N ALA A 478 -8.37 -33.56 2.77
CA ALA A 478 -7.22 -34.17 3.42
C ALA A 478 -6.32 -34.95 2.44
N PHE A 479 -6.83 -35.29 1.25
CA PHE A 479 -6.05 -36.01 0.25
C PHE A 479 -5.33 -35.04 -0.71
N ASN A 480 -4.01 -35.17 -0.81
CA ASN A 480 -3.17 -34.26 -1.61
C ASN A 480 -3.48 -34.29 -3.12
N ASP A 481 -3.98 -35.41 -3.65
CA ASP A 481 -4.36 -35.54 -5.07
C ASP A 481 -5.46 -34.56 -5.46
N ARG A 482 -6.26 -34.09 -4.50
CA ARG A 482 -7.33 -33.12 -4.73
C ARG A 482 -6.84 -31.74 -5.10
N PHE A 483 -5.56 -31.44 -4.89
CA PHE A 483 -4.94 -30.16 -5.24
C PHE A 483 -4.14 -30.20 -6.54
N PHE A 484 -4.20 -31.32 -7.28
CA PHE A 484 -3.51 -31.47 -8.56
C PHE A 484 -4.37 -30.92 -9.70
N PHE A 485 -4.55 -29.61 -9.72
CA PHE A 485 -5.23 -28.86 -10.78
C PHE A 485 -4.47 -27.55 -11.06
N PRO A 486 -4.67 -26.91 -12.23
CA PRO A 486 -4.06 -25.60 -12.51
C PRO A 486 -4.52 -24.55 -11.49
N ASP A 487 -3.62 -23.70 -10.98
CA ASP A 487 -3.95 -22.66 -9.98
C ASP A 487 -5.22 -21.86 -10.30
N THR A 488 -5.44 -21.56 -11.58
CA THR A 488 -6.60 -20.79 -12.07
C THR A 488 -7.94 -21.48 -11.85
N ASP A 489 -7.93 -22.78 -11.58
CA ASP A 489 -9.13 -23.57 -11.33
C ASP A 489 -9.44 -23.71 -9.82
N ALA A 490 -8.72 -22.99 -8.94
CA ALA A 490 -8.86 -23.12 -7.49
C ALA A 490 -10.29 -22.85 -6.99
N PHE A 491 -10.95 -21.78 -7.46
CA PHE A 491 -12.32 -21.44 -7.05
C PHE A 491 -13.39 -22.41 -7.55
N GLN A 492 -13.07 -23.27 -8.53
CA GLN A 492 -13.99 -24.30 -9.01
C GLN A 492 -13.80 -25.64 -8.28
N ASN A 493 -12.63 -25.85 -7.67
CA ASN A 493 -12.29 -27.10 -6.99
C ASN A 493 -12.35 -26.99 -5.46
N LEU A 494 -12.26 -25.77 -4.92
CA LEU A 494 -12.43 -25.47 -3.51
C LEU A 494 -13.77 -24.79 -3.31
N ASP A 495 -14.61 -25.38 -2.47
CA ASP A 495 -15.96 -24.90 -2.16
C ASP A 495 -16.22 -25.10 -0.68
N PHE A 496 -16.59 -24.01 -0.01
CA PHE A 496 -16.91 -23.94 1.41
C PHE A 496 -18.29 -23.32 1.63
N GLU A 497 -19.15 -23.30 0.60
CA GLU A 497 -20.55 -22.93 0.72
C GLU A 497 -21.27 -23.86 1.71
N ARG A 498 -22.06 -23.25 2.60
CA ARG A 498 -22.93 -23.91 3.57
C ARG A 498 -24.37 -24.01 3.05
N ASP A 499 -25.12 -24.97 3.55
CA ASP A 499 -26.55 -25.01 3.24
C ASP A 499 -27.33 -23.94 4.03
N ALA A 500 -28.54 -23.62 3.55
CA ALA A 500 -29.34 -22.55 4.14
C ALA A 500 -29.75 -22.82 5.61
N GLY A 501 -29.89 -24.08 6.01
CA GLY A 501 -30.22 -24.43 7.39
C GLY A 501 -29.04 -24.20 8.33
N GLU A 502 -27.83 -24.52 7.87
CA GLU A 502 -26.59 -24.21 8.57
C GLU A 502 -26.37 -22.69 8.70
N GLU A 503 -26.62 -21.90 7.65
CA GLU A 503 -26.55 -20.44 7.70
C GLU A 503 -27.55 -19.84 8.72
N ASP A 504 -28.81 -20.30 8.70
CA ASP A 504 -29.84 -19.83 9.64
C ASP A 504 -29.50 -20.20 11.11
N ALA A 505 -28.88 -21.36 11.32
CA ALA A 505 -28.44 -21.78 12.64
C ALA A 505 -27.25 -20.93 13.13
N ALA A 506 -26.31 -20.62 12.24
CA ALA A 506 -25.17 -19.77 12.54
C ALA A 506 -25.61 -18.33 12.86
N ASP A 507 -26.54 -17.75 12.10
CA ASP A 507 -27.12 -16.42 12.36
C ASP A 507 -27.70 -16.33 13.79
N LYS A 508 -28.50 -17.34 14.19
CA LYS A 508 -29.10 -17.39 15.54
C LYS A 508 -28.02 -17.48 16.61
N LYS A 509 -27.04 -18.37 16.42
CA LYS A 509 -25.97 -18.56 17.38
C LYS A 509 -25.09 -17.30 17.47
N ALA A 510 -24.82 -16.63 16.36
CA ALA A 510 -24.04 -15.41 16.32
C ALA A 510 -24.70 -14.28 17.12
N MET A 511 -26.03 -14.16 17.05
CA MET A 511 -26.76 -13.22 17.90
C MET A 511 -26.60 -13.51 19.39
N GLU A 512 -26.59 -14.79 19.80
CA GLU A 512 -26.27 -15.17 21.19
C GLU A 512 -24.84 -14.76 21.56
N LEU A 513 -23.87 -15.05 20.68
CA LEU A 513 -22.47 -14.72 20.91
C LEU A 513 -22.25 -13.21 21.07
N LEU A 514 -22.88 -12.41 20.21
CA LEU A 514 -22.78 -10.96 20.22
C LEU A 514 -23.48 -10.34 21.44
N ALA A 515 -24.61 -10.88 21.88
CA ALA A 515 -25.33 -10.39 23.05
C ALA A 515 -24.51 -10.50 24.35
N ASN A 516 -23.67 -11.52 24.45
CA ASN A 516 -22.76 -11.73 25.59
C ASN A 516 -21.38 -11.11 25.38
N SER A 517 -21.16 -10.38 24.29
CA SER A 517 -19.85 -9.82 23.95
C SER A 517 -19.67 -8.36 24.41
N PRO A 518 -18.44 -7.82 24.37
CA PRO A 518 -18.18 -6.39 24.59
C PRO A 518 -18.80 -5.47 23.52
N TYR A 519 -19.28 -6.05 22.40
CA TYR A 519 -19.79 -5.29 21.25
C TYR A 519 -21.30 -5.07 21.28
N LYS A 520 -22.03 -5.69 22.23
CA LYS A 520 -23.51 -5.70 22.30
C LYS A 520 -24.15 -4.31 22.20
N ASP A 521 -23.51 -3.29 22.79
CA ASP A 521 -24.04 -1.92 22.84
C ASP A 521 -23.70 -1.09 21.58
N LYS A 522 -22.87 -1.65 20.68
CA LYS A 522 -22.42 -1.00 19.44
C LYS A 522 -22.92 -1.67 18.18
N LEU A 523 -23.78 -2.69 18.28
CA LEU A 523 -24.27 -3.46 17.13
C LEU A 523 -25.11 -2.62 16.14
N GLY A 524 -25.53 -1.41 16.53
CA GLY A 524 -26.21 -0.49 15.62
C GLY A 524 -25.39 -0.15 14.37
N SER A 525 -24.06 -0.02 14.46
CA SER A 525 -23.20 0.24 13.30
C SER A 525 -23.08 -0.98 12.39
N ALA A 526 -22.98 -2.18 12.96
CA ALA A 526 -23.00 -3.46 12.25
C ALA A 526 -24.32 -3.65 11.47
N GLY A 527 -25.45 -3.33 12.10
CA GLY A 527 -26.75 -3.33 11.43
C GLY A 527 -26.85 -2.28 10.30
N LEU A 528 -26.26 -1.10 10.46
CA LEU A 528 -26.20 -0.07 9.41
C LEU A 528 -25.34 -0.51 8.21
N PHE A 529 -24.25 -1.24 8.48
CA PHE A 529 -23.44 -1.85 7.43
C PHE A 529 -24.28 -2.82 6.58
N LEU A 530 -25.02 -3.73 7.23
CA LEU A 530 -25.92 -4.66 6.53
C LEU A 530 -27.00 -3.92 5.73
N LYS A 531 -27.58 -2.83 6.27
CA LYS A 531 -28.55 -1.98 5.55
C LYS A 531 -27.95 -1.37 4.28
N THR A 532 -26.73 -0.86 4.37
CA THR A 532 -26.05 -0.25 3.22
C THR A 532 -25.66 -1.31 2.19
N LEU A 533 -25.20 -2.48 2.64
CA LEU A 533 -24.88 -3.61 1.78
C LEU A 533 -26.11 -4.12 1.04
N HIS A 534 -27.25 -4.26 1.73
CA HIS A 534 -28.53 -4.64 1.12
C HIS A 534 -29.01 -3.60 0.10
N ASP A 535 -28.96 -2.30 0.43
CA ASP A 535 -29.34 -1.18 -0.46
C ASP A 535 -28.52 -1.18 -1.77
N ARG A 536 -27.23 -1.52 -1.68
CA ARG A 536 -26.31 -1.58 -2.84
C ARG A 536 -26.29 -2.95 -3.54
N SER A 537 -26.83 -4.00 -2.93
CA SER A 537 -26.77 -5.36 -3.44
C SER A 537 -27.36 -5.59 -4.85
N PRO A 538 -28.39 -4.84 -5.31
CA PRO A 538 -28.92 -5.02 -6.66
C PRO A 538 -27.98 -4.53 -7.77
N VAL A 539 -27.05 -3.62 -7.45
CA VAL A 539 -26.13 -3.00 -8.43
C VAL A 539 -24.68 -3.46 -8.27
N LEU A 540 -24.24 -3.80 -7.05
CA LEU A 540 -22.88 -4.28 -6.76
C LEU A 540 -22.84 -5.82 -6.73
N THR A 541 -23.29 -6.44 -7.82
CA THR A 541 -23.56 -7.89 -7.86
C THR A 541 -22.30 -8.74 -7.81
N ASN A 542 -21.18 -8.26 -8.35
CA ASN A 542 -19.89 -8.94 -8.37
C ASN A 542 -19.09 -8.69 -7.09
N LEU A 543 -19.21 -7.51 -6.48
CA LEU A 543 -18.59 -7.22 -5.19
C LEU A 543 -19.10 -8.15 -4.08
N ILE A 544 -20.39 -8.51 -4.11
CA ILE A 544 -21.00 -9.39 -3.11
C ILE A 544 -21.08 -10.85 -3.56
N ARG A 545 -20.48 -11.19 -4.71
CA ARG A 545 -20.43 -12.57 -5.19
C ARG A 545 -19.21 -13.25 -4.57
N PRO A 546 -19.39 -14.19 -3.63
CA PRO A 546 -18.27 -14.90 -3.03
C PRO A 546 -17.61 -15.81 -4.07
N HIS A 547 -16.34 -16.13 -3.83
CA HIS A 547 -15.62 -17.15 -4.60
C HIS A 547 -15.71 -18.51 -3.94
N LEU A 548 -15.65 -18.54 -2.61
CA LEU A 548 -15.42 -19.76 -1.83
C LEU A 548 -16.50 -20.04 -0.77
N GLY A 549 -17.12 -19.00 -0.22
CA GLY A 549 -18.16 -19.11 0.82
C GLY A 549 -19.55 -18.72 0.34
N ASN A 550 -20.48 -18.50 1.27
CA ASN A 550 -21.81 -18.00 0.91
C ASN A 550 -21.86 -16.46 0.81
N ARG A 551 -22.90 -16.01 0.11
CA ARG A 551 -23.18 -14.61 -0.12
C ARG A 551 -23.73 -13.95 1.14
N MET A 552 -23.14 -12.83 1.55
CA MET A 552 -23.60 -12.09 2.73
C MET A 552 -24.95 -11.38 2.56
N ALA A 553 -25.22 -10.83 1.37
CA ALA A 553 -26.47 -10.15 1.09
C ALA A 553 -26.84 -10.26 -0.38
N ASN A 554 -28.13 -10.31 -0.65
CA ASN A 554 -28.72 -10.13 -1.97
C ASN A 554 -30.00 -9.29 -1.85
N ARG A 555 -30.74 -9.16 -2.95
CA ARG A 555 -31.99 -8.39 -3.01
C ARG A 555 -33.06 -8.89 -2.03
N ASP A 556 -33.10 -10.19 -1.76
CA ASP A 556 -34.21 -10.84 -1.05
C ASP A 556 -33.83 -11.29 0.38
N ASN A 557 -32.53 -11.48 0.65
CA ASN A 557 -32.01 -12.02 1.89
C ASN A 557 -30.71 -11.33 2.30
N THR A 558 -30.43 -11.28 3.60
CA THR A 558 -29.20 -10.74 4.18
C THR A 558 -28.85 -11.57 5.41
N ARG A 559 -27.61 -12.06 5.48
CA ARG A 559 -27.06 -12.71 6.69
C ARG A 559 -27.28 -11.79 7.88
N MET A 560 -27.44 -12.37 9.06
CA MET A 560 -27.73 -11.64 10.29
C MET A 560 -29.03 -10.81 10.19
N ALA A 561 -30.09 -11.38 9.63
CA ALA A 561 -31.37 -10.68 9.37
C ALA A 561 -31.99 -10.03 10.61
N ALA A 562 -31.80 -10.64 11.79
CA ALA A 562 -32.24 -10.07 13.07
C ALA A 562 -31.53 -8.75 13.40
N LEU A 563 -30.22 -8.67 13.12
CA LEU A 563 -29.45 -7.47 13.32
C LEU A 563 -29.79 -6.39 12.29
N PHE A 564 -29.96 -6.78 11.02
CA PHE A 564 -30.47 -5.89 9.98
C PHE A 564 -31.80 -5.24 10.38
N SER A 565 -32.74 -6.04 10.91
CA SER A 565 -34.08 -5.58 11.29
C SER A 565 -34.09 -4.65 12.50
N SER A 566 -33.19 -4.89 13.47
CA SER A 566 -33.06 -4.10 14.69
C SER A 566 -32.20 -2.85 14.52
N ALA A 567 -31.51 -2.70 13.38
CA ALA A 567 -30.61 -1.59 13.13
C ALA A 567 -31.34 -0.23 13.09
N PRO A 568 -30.68 0.87 13.48
CA PRO A 568 -31.20 2.22 13.28
C PRO A 568 -31.53 2.52 11.80
N PRO A 569 -32.38 3.51 11.50
CA PRO A 569 -32.60 3.96 10.13
C PRO A 569 -31.30 4.43 9.45
N LEU A 570 -31.16 4.10 8.16
CA LEU A 570 -30.04 4.57 7.34
C LEU A 570 -30.32 6.00 6.87
N GLU A 571 -29.60 6.96 7.44
CA GLU A 571 -29.69 8.39 7.20
C GLU A 571 -28.50 8.85 6.33
N LYS A 572 -28.63 8.71 5.00
CA LYS A 572 -27.54 9.01 4.05
C LYS A 572 -26.92 10.41 4.24
N GLN A 573 -27.75 11.40 4.58
CA GLN A 573 -27.35 12.81 4.75
C GLN A 573 -26.61 13.13 6.06
N ARG A 574 -26.66 12.24 7.06
CA ARG A 574 -26.10 12.50 8.40
C ARG A 574 -24.60 12.20 8.43
N LEU A 575 -23.73 13.22 8.50
CA LEU A 575 -22.28 13.06 8.32
C LEU A 575 -21.60 12.08 9.30
N ASP A 576 -22.06 12.03 10.55
CA ASP A 576 -21.53 11.16 11.61
C ASP A 576 -22.00 9.70 11.50
N GLN A 577 -22.97 9.40 10.62
CA GLN A 577 -23.41 8.03 10.35
C GLN A 577 -22.62 7.43 9.18
N ILE A 578 -21.49 6.78 9.50
CA ILE A 578 -20.65 6.05 8.54
C ILE A 578 -21.00 4.56 8.61
N ALA A 579 -21.77 4.09 7.63
CA ALA A 579 -22.27 2.71 7.62
C ALA A 579 -21.31 1.73 6.93
N ALA A 580 -20.56 2.19 5.93
CA ALA A 580 -19.53 1.43 5.23
C ALA A 580 -18.46 2.38 4.71
N LEU A 581 -17.26 1.86 4.49
CA LEU A 581 -16.13 2.61 3.96
C LEU A 581 -15.95 2.39 2.44
N PRO A 582 -15.20 3.26 1.76
CA PRO A 582 -14.76 3.03 0.38
C PRO A 582 -13.82 1.84 0.28
N LEU A 583 -13.67 1.28 -0.92
CA LEU A 583 -12.78 0.15 -1.17
C LEU A 583 -11.30 0.57 -0.99
N GLY A 584 -10.51 -0.27 -0.32
CA GLY A 584 -9.09 0.01 -0.07
C GLY A 584 -8.81 1.00 1.05
N SER A 585 -9.72 1.17 2.01
CA SER A 585 -9.61 2.18 3.08
C SER A 585 -8.80 1.74 4.31
N ARG A 586 -8.63 0.43 4.55
CA ARG A 586 -8.06 -0.06 5.83
C ARG A 586 -6.82 -0.91 5.66
N VAL A 587 -6.74 -1.72 4.61
CA VAL A 587 -5.70 -2.75 4.50
C VAL A 587 -4.73 -2.43 3.37
N LYS A 588 -3.43 -2.47 3.69
CA LYS A 588 -2.34 -2.37 2.73
C LYS A 588 -1.76 -3.76 2.46
N LEU A 589 -1.74 -4.13 1.18
CA LEU A 589 -1.07 -5.33 0.67
C LEU A 589 0.34 -4.97 0.21
N ASP A 590 1.33 -5.71 0.69
CA ASP A 590 2.67 -5.75 0.10
C ASP A 590 2.65 -6.66 -1.14
N PRO A 591 2.84 -6.11 -2.35
CA PRO A 591 2.79 -6.91 -3.58
C PRO A 591 3.90 -7.96 -3.71
N TRP A 592 4.99 -7.85 -2.95
CA TRP A 592 6.13 -8.78 -3.03
C TRP A 592 5.79 -10.11 -2.37
N ASN A 593 5.54 -10.07 -1.06
CA ASN A 593 5.37 -11.24 -0.20
C ASN A 593 3.92 -11.48 0.25
N ASN A 594 2.97 -10.70 -0.26
CA ASN A 594 1.55 -10.78 0.03
C ASN A 594 1.16 -10.51 1.50
N GLN A 595 2.03 -9.90 2.30
CA GLN A 595 1.70 -9.54 3.67
C GLN A 595 0.69 -8.39 3.71
N LEU A 596 -0.22 -8.46 4.68
CA LEU A 596 -1.21 -7.43 4.95
C LEU A 596 -0.85 -6.66 6.22
N THR A 597 -0.96 -5.33 6.13
CA THR A 597 -0.77 -4.40 7.25
C THR A 597 -1.90 -3.39 7.30
N MET A 598 -2.11 -2.79 8.47
CA MET A 598 -3.08 -1.71 8.61
C MET A 598 -2.58 -0.42 7.94
N MET A 599 -3.46 0.27 7.24
CA MET A 599 -3.17 1.58 6.68
C MET A 599 -3.05 2.62 7.78
N ASN A 600 -1.94 3.37 7.76
CA ASN A 600 -1.75 4.53 8.63
C ASN A 600 -2.24 5.80 7.93
N ALA A 601 -3.56 5.93 7.79
CA ALA A 601 -4.20 7.11 7.23
C ALA A 601 -4.61 8.09 8.33
N LYS A 602 -4.32 9.38 8.13
CA LYS A 602 -4.83 10.43 9.04
C LYS A 602 -6.33 10.58 8.83
N PRO A 603 -7.16 10.53 9.89
CA PRO A 603 -8.60 10.73 9.76
C PRO A 603 -8.86 12.16 9.27
N VAL A 604 -9.73 12.29 8.27
CA VAL A 604 -10.17 13.59 7.72
C VAL A 604 -11.66 13.73 8.00
N ALA A 605 -12.07 14.89 8.51
CA ALA A 605 -13.47 15.17 8.80
C ALA A 605 -14.26 15.37 7.50
N LEU A 606 -15.32 14.58 7.31
CA LEU A 606 -16.23 14.70 6.17
C LEU A 606 -16.93 16.07 6.20
N GLN A 607 -16.95 16.74 5.06
CA GLN A 607 -17.66 18.01 4.84
C GLN A 607 -19.01 17.78 4.16
N PHE A 608 -19.12 16.74 3.34
CA PHE A 608 -20.31 16.42 2.56
C PHE A 608 -20.69 14.94 2.66
N PRO A 609 -21.99 14.60 2.63
CA PRO A 609 -22.44 13.20 2.72
C PRO A 609 -21.87 12.29 1.62
N ARG A 610 -21.66 12.84 0.42
CA ARG A 610 -21.06 12.13 -0.72
C ARG A 610 -19.64 11.62 -0.45
N GLU A 611 -18.91 12.21 0.50
CA GLU A 611 -17.53 11.80 0.80
C GLU A 611 -17.44 10.48 1.57
N LYS A 612 -18.58 9.91 2.02
CA LYS A 612 -18.62 8.58 2.65
C LYS A 612 -18.31 7.47 1.65
N MET A 613 -18.73 7.63 0.39
CA MET A 613 -18.42 6.75 -0.75
C MET A 613 -18.51 5.24 -0.41
N PRO A 614 -19.62 4.74 0.17
CA PRO A 614 -19.70 3.37 0.67
C PRO A 614 -19.53 2.36 -0.46
N PHE A 615 -18.55 1.47 -0.33
CA PHE A 615 -18.20 0.45 -1.34
C PHE A 615 -17.74 1.02 -2.70
N GLU A 616 -17.41 2.30 -2.79
CA GLU A 616 -16.97 2.89 -4.06
C GLU A 616 -15.47 2.74 -4.28
N VAL A 617 -15.07 2.64 -5.55
CA VAL A 617 -13.69 2.74 -6.00
C VAL A 617 -13.22 4.18 -5.89
N ILE A 618 -12.08 4.39 -5.23
CA ILE A 618 -11.46 5.71 -5.03
C ILE A 618 -10.08 5.79 -5.70
N PRO A 619 -9.62 7.00 -6.07
CA PRO A 619 -8.24 7.22 -6.49
C PRO A 619 -7.25 6.80 -5.40
N LEU A 620 -6.15 6.17 -5.81
CA LEU A 620 -5.11 5.70 -4.90
C LEU A 620 -3.91 6.65 -4.93
N SER A 621 -3.35 6.92 -3.75
CA SER A 621 -2.12 7.70 -3.62
C SER A 621 -1.22 7.06 -2.56
N PRO A 622 -0.48 5.99 -2.90
CA PRO A 622 0.39 5.32 -1.96
C PRO A 622 1.55 6.24 -1.55
N TYR A 623 1.91 6.20 -0.27
CA TYR A 623 3.12 6.84 0.24
C TYR A 623 4.35 6.01 -0.18
N LEU A 624 5.16 6.50 -1.13
CA LEU A 624 6.31 5.75 -1.62
C LEU A 624 7.47 5.82 -0.63
N THR A 625 8.09 4.67 -0.38
CA THR A 625 9.28 4.50 0.46
C THR A 625 10.35 3.81 -0.37
N TYR A 626 11.63 4.04 -0.04
CA TYR A 626 12.73 3.26 -0.61
C TYR A 626 12.98 2.04 0.26
N ASN A 627 12.92 0.85 -0.33
CA ASN A 627 13.37 -0.37 0.32
C ASN A 627 14.90 -0.35 0.37
N GLN A 628 15.46 -0.16 1.57
CA GLN A 628 16.91 -0.15 1.79
C GLN A 628 17.36 -1.54 2.23
N PRO A 629 18.51 -2.04 1.74
CA PRO A 629 19.09 -3.24 2.32
C PRO A 629 19.41 -2.97 3.79
N ASN A 630 18.76 -3.73 4.69
CA ASN A 630 18.83 -3.72 6.15
C ASN A 630 18.07 -2.61 6.90
N LYS A 631 16.82 -2.92 7.26
CA LYS A 631 16.19 -2.48 8.52
C LYS A 631 15.59 -3.62 9.36
N SER A 632 15.72 -4.86 8.92
CA SER A 632 15.41 -6.07 9.67
C SER A 632 16.72 -6.70 10.15
N LEU A 633 16.78 -7.03 11.46
CA LEU A 633 17.92 -7.62 12.20
C LEU A 633 18.99 -6.63 12.72
N VAL A 634 18.60 -5.65 13.53
CA VAL A 634 19.41 -5.34 14.72
C VAL A 634 18.72 -6.06 15.88
N ALA A 635 19.22 -7.25 16.16
CA ALA A 635 18.88 -8.04 17.32
C ALA A 635 18.92 -7.16 18.57
N GLN A 636 17.87 -7.26 19.38
CA GLN A 636 17.91 -6.88 20.79
C GLN A 636 19.14 -7.52 21.39
N SER A 637 20.11 -6.70 21.78
CA SER A 637 21.24 -7.18 22.56
C SER A 637 20.69 -7.70 23.89
N PRO A 638 20.99 -8.93 24.32
CA PRO A 638 20.59 -9.39 25.63
C PRO A 638 21.23 -8.49 26.69
N PRO A 639 20.54 -8.18 27.80
CA PRO A 639 21.16 -7.44 28.89
C PRO A 639 22.36 -8.25 29.39
N SER A 640 23.52 -7.58 29.45
CA SER A 640 24.73 -8.10 30.08
C SER A 640 24.49 -8.32 31.59
N PRO A 641 25.19 -9.29 32.21
CA PRO A 641 24.76 -10.00 33.42
C PRO A 641 24.52 -9.14 34.66
#